data_AF-A0A350QEK7-F1
#
_entry.id   AF-A0A350QEK7-F1
#
_cell.length_a   1.000
_cell.length_b   1.000
_cell.length_c   1.000
_cell.angle_alpha   90.00
_cell.angle_beta   90.00
_cell.angle_gamma   90.00
#
_symmetry.space_group_name_H-M   'P 1'
#
loop_
_entity.id
_entity.type
_entity.pdbx_description
1 polymer ?
#
loop_
_entity_poly.entity_id
_entity_poly.type
_entity_poly.pdbx_seq_one_letter_code
_entity_poly.pdbx_strand_id
1 'polypeptide(L)'
;MHLAGLYSEHNAVPTLSHQMARIYERDLKSHLYAGDLDAGQSYIHQNDMIALFRRCVERRNQLPEDCTILAGEAETLSYSVLQDQLGKLIHGEQSWHTISLPQPVAKVGAWLQLKAEPVVPDAIDHGEQPFIRPFLIELASDHYALDISLANQLLEWQPRHKLSDMLPQMVRQLKKDPIAWYQDNGIRPPDWLKEAEELTDNPETLRKRHESWYRREYSRNLWGPMFNIGLGAWLIGSVPRLNYQSDAQIYSDLISGVLLMIVATLSLSWRLPATRWASAAIGCWVLTAPLWFWTPEPAVYLNSTMIGAMVIAFSVLLRPAPGVSPVAVMTGPDIPPGWSYSPSTWYQRLPIIILAFIGFFISAYMAAYQLGHIDAIWDPFFAGAIAGDGKNGTAEIITSSVSEAWPVPDAGAGALVYLFEILVGLAGSRSRWRTMPWLVILFGFLIVPMGVISITFIIIQPIILNTWCTLCLIAATVMLLQIPFSLDELIATCQFLKRRQQQGQSVLRVFFVGDTDDDDGRRDQDDFADSPKHVIQAVFGGGVRWWCPGLLICTVLGVLLMFSRLLLGVEGAMADAHHLLGALIITISVIALAESGRALRFINLFLALALMICAFVIPASTSITIATLLASALIMAASIPKGPVQSQYGRWSRLVV
;
A
#
# COMPACT_ATOMS: atom_id res chain seq x y z
N MET A 1 -52.25 17.41 7.46
CA MET A 1 -51.38 17.97 6.40
C MET A 1 -50.29 16.95 6.10
N HIS A 2 -50.07 16.63 4.83
CA HIS A 2 -48.93 15.82 4.40
C HIS A 2 -47.93 16.73 3.68
N LEU A 3 -46.70 16.78 4.20
CA LEU A 3 -45.66 17.67 3.70
C LEU A 3 -44.68 16.87 2.85
N ALA A 4 -44.22 17.49 1.77
CA ALA A 4 -43.08 17.05 0.99
C ALA A 4 -41.77 17.10 1.81
N GLY A 5 -40.67 16.61 1.22
CA GLY A 5 -39.36 16.67 1.87
C GLY A 5 -38.91 18.12 2.14
N LEU A 6 -38.61 18.45 3.39
CA LEU A 6 -38.18 19.79 3.78
C LEU A 6 -36.76 20.12 3.31
N TYR A 7 -36.55 21.34 2.81
CA TYR A 7 -35.21 21.89 2.58
C TYR A 7 -35.13 23.38 2.90
N SER A 8 -33.90 23.85 3.09
CA SER A 8 -33.49 25.24 3.23
C SER A 8 -32.17 25.46 2.51
N GLU A 9 -31.60 26.65 2.64
CA GLU A 9 -30.27 26.98 2.13
C GLU A 9 -29.15 26.15 2.78
N HIS A 10 -29.38 25.66 4.00
CA HIS A 10 -28.37 24.98 4.83
C HIS A 10 -28.68 23.49 5.00
N ASN A 11 -29.96 23.12 5.11
CA ASN A 11 -30.37 21.77 5.49
C ASN A 11 -31.30 21.18 4.44
N ALA A 12 -31.23 19.88 4.24
CA ALA A 12 -32.15 19.15 3.38
C ALA A 12 -32.53 17.81 4.00
N VAL A 13 -33.60 17.21 3.49
CA VAL A 13 -33.91 15.82 3.83
C VAL A 13 -32.74 14.89 3.51
N PRO A 14 -32.56 13.80 4.28
CA PRO A 14 -31.42 12.89 4.14
C PRO A 14 -31.16 12.38 2.72
N THR A 15 -32.22 12.14 1.92
CA THR A 15 -32.06 11.65 0.54
C THR A 15 -31.33 12.66 -0.35
N LEU A 16 -31.63 13.95 -0.21
CA LEU A 16 -30.99 15.04 -0.98
C LEU A 16 -29.60 15.37 -0.41
N SER A 17 -29.47 15.48 0.91
CA SER A 17 -28.17 15.81 1.52
C SER A 17 -27.13 14.71 1.32
N HIS A 18 -27.49 13.42 1.46
CA HIS A 18 -26.56 12.33 1.13
C HIS A 18 -26.20 12.29 -0.35
N GLN A 19 -27.12 12.66 -1.26
CA GLN A 19 -26.80 12.75 -2.69
C GLN A 19 -25.81 13.88 -2.97
N MET A 20 -26.01 15.06 -2.38
CA MET A 20 -25.08 16.19 -2.45
C MET A 20 -23.69 15.83 -1.90
N ALA A 21 -23.62 15.17 -0.74
CA ALA A 21 -22.37 14.72 -0.12
C ALA A 21 -21.61 13.73 -1.02
N ARG A 22 -22.30 12.71 -1.56
CA ARG A 22 -21.68 11.73 -2.48
C ARG A 22 -21.15 12.37 -3.75
N ILE A 23 -21.89 13.32 -4.33
CA ILE A 23 -21.43 14.06 -5.51
C ILE A 23 -20.22 14.93 -5.12
N TYR A 24 -20.27 15.63 -3.99
CA TYR A 24 -19.16 16.45 -3.48
C TYR A 24 -17.86 15.66 -3.33
N GLU A 25 -17.95 14.46 -2.76
CA GLU A 25 -16.82 13.55 -2.53
C GLU A 25 -16.41 12.75 -3.77
N ARG A 26 -17.22 12.75 -4.84
CA ARG A 26 -17.11 11.84 -5.99
C ARG A 26 -17.09 10.36 -5.60
N ASP A 27 -17.91 10.00 -4.60
CA ASP A 27 -18.12 8.60 -4.24
C ASP A 27 -18.62 7.84 -5.48
N LEU A 28 -18.14 6.62 -5.71
CA LEU A 28 -18.62 5.74 -6.78
C LEU A 28 -20.16 5.59 -6.74
N LYS A 29 -20.75 5.59 -5.54
CA LYS A 29 -22.21 5.54 -5.34
C LYS A 29 -22.94 6.76 -5.90
N SER A 30 -22.27 7.89 -6.11
CA SER A 30 -22.87 9.06 -6.74
C SER A 30 -23.22 8.84 -8.22
N HIS A 31 -22.59 7.84 -8.85
CA HIS A 31 -22.82 7.47 -10.24
C HIS A 31 -23.76 6.27 -10.40
N LEU A 32 -24.27 5.71 -9.30
CA LEU A 32 -25.15 4.55 -9.31
C LEU A 32 -26.52 4.95 -8.76
N TYR A 33 -27.57 4.66 -9.52
CA TYR A 33 -28.95 4.89 -9.10
C TYR A 33 -29.76 3.60 -9.24
N ALA A 34 -30.63 3.32 -8.28
CA ALA A 34 -31.28 2.02 -8.13
C ALA A 34 -32.68 1.93 -8.77
N GLY A 35 -33.03 2.85 -9.67
CA GLY A 35 -34.37 2.97 -10.25
C GLY A 35 -34.43 3.82 -11.51
N ASP A 36 -35.62 4.30 -11.83
CA ASP A 36 -35.88 5.20 -12.95
C ASP A 36 -35.26 6.58 -12.70
N LEU A 37 -34.46 7.07 -13.65
CA LEU A 37 -33.78 8.36 -13.58
C LEU A 37 -34.71 9.53 -13.93
N ASP A 38 -35.81 9.25 -14.62
CA ASP A 38 -36.83 10.25 -15.00
C ASP A 38 -37.86 10.47 -13.87
N ALA A 39 -37.87 9.59 -12.87
CA ALA A 39 -38.61 9.79 -11.63
C ALA A 39 -38.04 10.97 -10.82
N GLY A 40 -38.88 11.56 -9.96
CA GLY A 40 -38.53 12.73 -9.16
C GLY A 40 -39.35 12.77 -7.87
N GLN A 41 -38.84 13.50 -6.88
CA GLN A 41 -39.49 13.67 -5.58
C GLN A 41 -39.84 15.14 -5.35
N SER A 42 -41.03 15.40 -4.80
CA SER A 42 -41.42 16.75 -4.40
C SER A 42 -40.75 17.15 -3.08
N TYR A 43 -40.41 18.44 -2.99
CA TYR A 43 -39.81 19.06 -1.82
C TYR A 43 -40.61 20.32 -1.41
N ILE A 44 -40.39 20.81 -0.19
CA ILE A 44 -40.98 22.06 0.30
C ILE A 44 -39.91 22.90 1.00
N HIS A 45 -39.80 24.18 0.63
CA HIS A 45 -38.88 25.09 1.29
C HIS A 45 -39.38 25.46 2.69
N GLN A 46 -38.46 25.63 3.65
CA GLN A 46 -38.79 25.94 5.04
C GLN A 46 -39.70 27.18 5.18
N ASN A 47 -39.42 28.26 4.44
CA ASN A 47 -40.24 29.47 4.49
C ASN A 47 -41.65 29.23 3.93
N ASP A 48 -41.78 28.38 2.91
CA ASP A 48 -43.06 28.05 2.30
C ASP A 48 -43.89 27.15 3.23
N MET A 49 -43.24 26.23 3.94
CA MET A 49 -43.86 25.43 5.01
C MET A 49 -44.37 26.32 6.15
N ILE A 50 -43.57 27.29 6.62
CA ILE A 50 -43.99 28.23 7.67
C ILE A 50 -45.20 29.06 7.19
N ALA A 51 -45.17 29.54 5.94
CA ALA A 51 -46.28 30.27 5.35
C ALA A 51 -47.55 29.40 5.26
N LEU A 52 -47.43 28.12 4.92
CA LEU A 52 -48.54 27.17 4.90
C LEU A 52 -49.17 27.03 6.29
N PHE A 53 -48.36 26.76 7.32
CA PHE A 53 -48.85 26.62 8.69
C PHE A 53 -49.54 27.89 9.17
N ARG A 54 -48.96 29.06 8.87
CA ARG A 54 -49.58 30.35 9.20
C ARG A 54 -50.95 30.49 8.55
N ARG A 55 -51.08 30.17 7.25
CA ARG A 55 -52.38 30.22 6.55
C ARG A 55 -53.39 29.24 7.13
N CYS A 56 -52.94 28.03 7.48
CA CYS A 56 -53.78 27.03 8.13
C CYS A 56 -54.33 27.52 9.47
N VAL A 57 -53.49 28.16 10.30
CA VAL A 57 -53.92 28.73 11.57
C VAL A 57 -54.86 29.92 11.36
N GLU A 58 -54.56 30.82 10.43
CA GLU A 58 -55.41 31.97 10.10
C GLU A 58 -56.81 31.55 9.63
N ARG A 59 -56.90 30.47 8.84
CA ARG A 59 -58.16 29.97 8.25
C ARG A 59 -58.79 28.79 8.99
N ARG A 60 -58.31 28.44 10.18
CA ARG A 60 -58.74 27.23 10.92
C ARG A 60 -60.25 27.08 11.09
N ASN A 61 -61.01 28.17 11.21
CA ASN A 61 -62.48 28.15 11.37
C ASN A 61 -63.24 27.95 10.05
N GLN A 62 -62.54 27.99 8.91
CA GLN A 62 -63.10 27.86 7.56
C GLN A 62 -62.72 26.50 6.92
N LEU A 63 -61.88 25.72 7.60
CA LEU A 63 -61.45 24.41 7.13
C LEU A 63 -62.51 23.35 7.47
N PRO A 64 -62.75 22.36 6.58
CA PRO A 64 -63.55 21.19 6.91
C PRO A 64 -62.98 20.43 8.11
N GLU A 65 -63.85 19.78 8.90
CA GLU A 65 -63.46 19.02 10.10
C GLU A 65 -62.43 17.93 9.79
N ASP A 66 -62.60 17.20 8.68
CA ASP A 66 -61.66 16.22 8.16
C ASP A 66 -61.16 16.63 6.77
N CYS A 67 -59.99 17.27 6.71
CA CYS A 67 -59.32 17.58 5.44
C CYS A 67 -57.82 17.25 5.47
N THR A 68 -57.35 16.60 4.41
CA THR A 68 -55.93 16.28 4.20
C THR A 68 -55.37 17.15 3.09
N ILE A 69 -54.55 18.13 3.46
CA ILE A 69 -53.89 19.04 2.52
C ILE A 69 -52.47 18.53 2.24
N LEU A 70 -52.16 18.32 0.96
CA LEU A 70 -50.80 18.06 0.47
C LEU A 70 -50.08 19.38 0.24
N ALA A 71 -48.82 19.49 0.66
CA ALA A 71 -48.03 20.70 0.43
C ALA A 71 -46.59 20.41 0.06
N GLY A 72 -46.17 21.01 -1.05
CA GLY A 72 -44.83 20.96 -1.63
C GLY A 72 -44.82 21.59 -3.01
N GLU A 73 -43.71 21.43 -3.71
CA GLU A 73 -43.57 21.80 -5.11
C GLU A 73 -44.43 20.84 -5.97
N ALA A 74 -45.31 21.40 -6.80
CA ALA A 74 -46.21 20.61 -7.65
C ALA A 74 -45.44 19.82 -8.73
N GLU A 75 -44.41 20.46 -9.29
CA GLU A 75 -43.48 19.87 -10.25
C GLU A 75 -42.23 19.37 -9.52
N THR A 76 -41.68 18.24 -9.97
CA THR A 76 -40.46 17.67 -9.38
C THR A 76 -39.32 17.70 -10.39
N LEU A 77 -38.10 17.82 -9.89
CA LEU A 77 -36.91 17.57 -10.70
C LEU A 77 -36.71 16.06 -10.81
N SER A 78 -36.41 15.58 -12.00
CA SER A 78 -35.97 14.19 -12.18
C SER A 78 -34.61 13.98 -11.51
N TYR A 79 -34.33 12.75 -11.09
CA TYR A 79 -33.06 12.41 -10.46
C TYR A 79 -31.86 12.66 -11.40
N SER A 80 -32.02 12.42 -12.71
CA SER A 80 -31.02 12.76 -13.73
C SER A 80 -30.68 14.25 -13.74
N VAL A 81 -31.70 15.11 -13.87
CA VAL A 81 -31.52 16.57 -13.94
C VAL A 81 -30.94 17.12 -12.64
N LEU A 82 -31.41 16.61 -11.50
CA LEU A 82 -30.88 17.00 -10.19
C LEU A 82 -29.38 16.67 -10.06
N GLN A 83 -28.97 15.46 -10.45
CA GLN A 83 -27.56 15.05 -10.39
C GLN A 83 -26.69 15.83 -11.37
N ASP A 84 -27.16 16.08 -12.58
CA ASP A 84 -26.45 16.90 -13.57
C ASP A 84 -26.26 18.33 -13.07
N GLN A 85 -27.30 18.94 -12.50
CA GLN A 85 -27.22 20.29 -11.93
C GLN A 85 -26.23 20.34 -10.75
N LEU A 86 -26.28 19.36 -9.84
CA LEU A 86 -25.32 19.26 -8.73
C LEU A 86 -23.89 19.02 -9.23
N GLY A 87 -23.68 18.13 -10.20
CA GLY A 87 -22.38 17.88 -10.82
C GLY A 87 -21.79 19.13 -11.47
N LYS A 88 -22.62 19.92 -12.15
CA LYS A 88 -22.24 21.20 -12.75
C LYS A 88 -21.91 22.25 -11.70
N LEU A 89 -22.73 22.41 -10.67
CA LEU A 89 -22.53 23.41 -9.62
C LEU A 89 -21.32 23.08 -8.72
N ILE A 90 -21.09 21.80 -8.43
CA ILE A 90 -20.02 21.34 -7.53
C ILE A 90 -18.69 21.23 -8.29
N HIS A 91 -18.68 20.55 -9.43
CA HIS A 91 -17.43 20.20 -10.14
C HIS A 91 -17.25 20.91 -11.48
N GLY A 92 -18.25 21.63 -11.98
CA GLY A 92 -18.21 22.24 -13.31
C GLY A 92 -18.43 21.25 -14.46
N GLU A 93 -18.89 20.03 -14.17
CA GLU A 93 -19.15 19.00 -15.20
C GLU A 93 -20.55 19.17 -15.78
N GLN A 94 -20.69 19.21 -17.12
CA GLN A 94 -21.99 19.45 -17.75
C GLN A 94 -22.96 18.27 -17.62
N SER A 95 -22.44 17.04 -17.52
CA SER A 95 -23.24 15.83 -17.29
C SER A 95 -22.58 14.99 -16.20
N TRP A 96 -23.35 14.66 -15.18
CA TRP A 96 -23.01 13.67 -14.18
C TRP A 96 -23.49 12.30 -14.65
N HIS A 97 -22.58 11.51 -15.20
CA HIS A 97 -22.97 10.22 -15.78
C HIS A 97 -23.47 9.26 -14.69
N THR A 98 -24.79 9.12 -14.60
CA THR A 98 -25.44 8.18 -13.68
C THR A 98 -25.86 6.92 -14.40
N ILE A 99 -25.50 5.78 -13.85
CA ILE A 99 -25.86 4.45 -14.34
C ILE A 99 -27.06 3.97 -13.53
N SER A 100 -28.17 3.71 -14.22
CA SER A 100 -29.31 3.02 -13.63
C SER A 100 -28.97 1.53 -13.48
N LEU A 101 -29.03 1.03 -12.24
CA LEU A 101 -28.88 -0.37 -11.91
C LEU A 101 -30.26 -1.02 -11.82
N PRO A 102 -30.46 -2.21 -12.42
CA PRO A 102 -31.69 -2.97 -12.20
C PRO A 102 -31.93 -3.18 -10.69
N GLN A 103 -33.16 -2.92 -10.23
CA GLN A 103 -33.53 -3.03 -8.81
C GLN A 103 -33.04 -4.32 -8.13
N PRO A 104 -33.12 -5.53 -8.75
CA PRO A 104 -32.60 -6.75 -8.12
C PRO A 104 -31.10 -6.71 -7.85
N VAL A 105 -30.31 -6.16 -8.78
CA VAL A 105 -28.85 -6.03 -8.65
C VAL A 105 -28.52 -5.03 -7.56
N ALA A 106 -29.20 -3.88 -7.54
CA ALA A 106 -29.04 -2.88 -6.50
C ALA A 106 -29.41 -3.41 -5.12
N LYS A 107 -30.48 -4.22 -5.01
CA LYS A 107 -30.95 -4.83 -3.76
C LYS A 107 -29.94 -5.84 -3.22
N VAL A 108 -29.36 -6.68 -4.07
CA VAL A 108 -28.27 -7.59 -3.70
C VAL A 108 -27.05 -6.81 -3.24
N GLY A 109 -26.66 -5.75 -3.96
CA GLY A 109 -25.54 -4.89 -3.57
C GLY A 109 -25.73 -4.22 -2.21
N ALA A 110 -26.89 -3.61 -1.97
CA ALA A 110 -27.22 -3.00 -0.68
C ALA A 110 -27.29 -4.02 0.46
N TRP A 111 -27.83 -5.22 0.19
CA TRP A 111 -27.86 -6.31 1.16
C TRP A 111 -26.47 -6.85 1.51
N LEU A 112 -25.60 -7.03 0.50
CA LEU A 112 -24.21 -7.45 0.70
C LEU A 112 -23.45 -6.40 1.53
N GLN A 113 -23.66 -5.11 1.24
CA GLN A 113 -23.04 -4.04 2.00
C GLN A 113 -23.51 -4.00 3.46
N LEU A 114 -24.81 -4.15 3.70
CA LEU A 114 -25.38 -4.29 5.06
C LEU A 114 -24.80 -5.49 5.81
N LYS A 115 -24.54 -6.61 5.11
CA LYS A 115 -23.92 -7.79 5.71
C LYS A 115 -22.41 -7.71 5.87
N ALA A 116 -21.75 -6.83 5.13
CA ALA A 116 -20.31 -6.60 5.23
C ALA A 116 -19.95 -5.65 6.37
N GLU A 117 -20.89 -4.83 6.85
CA GLU A 117 -20.67 -3.89 7.97
C GLU A 117 -20.07 -4.57 9.22
N PRO A 118 -20.53 -5.76 9.68
CA PRO A 118 -19.90 -6.45 10.81
C PRO A 118 -18.46 -6.92 10.56
N VAL A 119 -18.01 -6.93 9.30
CA VAL A 119 -16.70 -7.43 8.85
C VAL A 119 -15.74 -6.28 8.54
N VAL A 120 -16.25 -5.13 8.09
CA VAL A 120 -15.44 -3.92 7.89
C VAL A 120 -15.09 -3.36 9.27
N PRO A 121 -13.80 -3.13 9.59
CA PRO A 121 -13.44 -2.57 10.88
C PRO A 121 -14.03 -1.17 11.07
N ASP A 122 -14.68 -0.90 12.21
CA ASP A 122 -15.16 0.43 12.60
C ASP A 122 -14.08 1.52 12.51
N ALA A 123 -12.81 1.13 12.60
CA ALA A 123 -11.68 2.04 12.40
C ALA A 123 -11.59 2.63 10.98
N ILE A 124 -12.32 2.08 10.00
CA ILE A 124 -12.36 2.51 8.59
C ILE A 124 -13.68 3.22 8.27
N ASP A 125 -14.82 2.67 8.68
CA ASP A 125 -16.16 3.17 8.32
C ASP A 125 -16.95 3.73 9.53
N HIS A 126 -16.36 3.71 10.72
CA HIS A 126 -16.91 4.21 11.97
C HIS A 126 -18.21 3.53 12.42
N GLY A 127 -18.46 2.30 11.97
CA GLY A 127 -19.64 1.52 12.35
C GLY A 127 -20.95 2.14 11.83
N GLU A 128 -20.90 2.96 10.77
CA GLU A 128 -22.07 3.59 10.19
C GLU A 128 -22.80 2.63 9.24
N GLN A 129 -24.07 2.35 9.53
CA GLN A 129 -24.87 1.55 8.62
C GLN A 129 -25.06 2.27 7.27
N PRO A 130 -25.05 1.52 6.15
CA PRO A 130 -25.29 2.10 4.83
C PRO A 130 -26.63 2.85 4.78
N PHE A 131 -26.61 4.12 4.35
CA PHE A 131 -27.84 4.90 4.17
C PHE A 131 -28.81 4.25 3.17
N ILE A 132 -28.28 3.65 2.09
CA ILE A 132 -29.12 2.95 1.10
C ILE A 132 -29.57 1.62 1.70
N ARG A 133 -30.86 1.56 2.05
CA ARG A 133 -31.52 0.37 2.55
C ARG A 133 -32.34 -0.31 1.44
N PRO A 134 -32.53 -1.65 1.49
CA PRO A 134 -33.30 -2.38 0.47
C PRO A 134 -34.69 -1.81 0.17
N PHE A 135 -35.41 -1.28 1.17
CA PHE A 135 -36.74 -0.70 0.95
C PHE A 135 -36.69 0.66 0.20
N LEU A 136 -35.59 1.42 0.32
CA LEU A 136 -35.42 2.66 -0.43
C LEU A 136 -35.26 2.39 -1.93
N ILE A 137 -34.77 1.21 -2.31
CA ILE A 137 -34.61 0.78 -3.71
C ILE A 137 -35.97 0.50 -4.34
N GLU A 138 -36.91 -0.05 -3.57
CA GLU A 138 -38.27 -0.32 -4.05
C GLU A 138 -39.02 0.99 -4.36
N LEU A 139 -38.75 2.05 -3.59
CA LEU A 139 -39.32 3.39 -3.78
C LEU A 139 -38.56 4.25 -4.81
N ALA A 140 -37.38 3.82 -5.28
CA ALA A 140 -36.48 4.63 -6.09
C ALA A 140 -36.99 4.89 -7.53
N SER A 141 -38.04 4.21 -7.96
CA SER A 141 -38.66 4.41 -9.29
C SER A 141 -40.01 5.14 -9.21
N ASP A 142 -40.46 5.51 -8.02
CA ASP A 142 -41.73 6.19 -7.83
C ASP A 142 -41.58 7.70 -8.12
N HIS A 143 -42.48 8.24 -8.95
CA HIS A 143 -42.53 9.66 -9.27
C HIS A 143 -43.56 10.38 -8.39
N TYR A 144 -43.09 11.20 -7.44
CA TYR A 144 -43.92 11.87 -6.44
C TYR A 144 -44.23 13.33 -6.79
N ALA A 145 -44.98 13.56 -7.87
CA ALA A 145 -45.59 14.85 -8.16
C ALA A 145 -46.82 15.09 -7.26
N LEU A 146 -46.99 16.31 -6.76
CA LEU A 146 -48.07 16.65 -5.82
C LEU A 146 -49.17 17.47 -6.47
N ASP A 147 -50.42 17.04 -6.27
CA ASP A 147 -51.58 17.88 -6.50
C ASP A 147 -51.82 18.80 -5.28
N ILE A 148 -51.46 20.08 -5.44
CA ILE A 148 -51.62 21.12 -4.41
C ILE A 148 -52.92 21.93 -4.57
N SER A 149 -53.87 21.47 -5.38
CA SER A 149 -55.12 22.19 -5.66
C SER A 149 -55.88 22.54 -4.39
N LEU A 150 -55.90 21.63 -3.41
CA LEU A 150 -56.60 21.85 -2.13
C LEU A 150 -55.89 22.91 -1.26
N ALA A 151 -54.56 22.93 -1.26
CA ALA A 151 -53.79 23.97 -0.55
C ALA A 151 -54.05 25.36 -1.15
N ASN A 152 -54.16 25.43 -2.48
CA ASN A 152 -54.50 26.67 -3.17
C ASN A 152 -55.93 27.12 -2.87
N GLN A 153 -56.92 26.22 -2.98
CA GLN A 153 -58.33 26.56 -2.81
C GLN A 153 -58.70 26.91 -1.36
N LEU A 154 -58.22 26.16 -0.38
CA LEU A 154 -58.60 26.35 1.03
C LEU A 154 -57.71 27.38 1.72
N LEU A 155 -56.40 27.37 1.44
CA LEU A 155 -55.42 28.18 2.17
C LEU A 155 -54.88 29.38 1.38
N GLU A 156 -55.23 29.51 0.09
CA GLU A 156 -54.61 30.48 -0.83
C GLU A 156 -53.08 30.43 -0.77
N TRP A 157 -52.56 29.20 -0.72
CA TRP A 157 -51.14 28.92 -0.58
C TRP A 157 -50.59 28.24 -1.84
N GLN A 158 -49.41 28.69 -2.27
CA GLN A 158 -48.59 28.07 -3.30
C GLN A 158 -47.11 28.23 -2.89
N PRO A 159 -46.23 27.27 -3.26
CA PRO A 159 -44.80 27.38 -3.01
C PRO A 159 -44.22 28.58 -3.78
N ARG A 160 -43.36 29.35 -3.12
CA ARG A 160 -42.67 30.51 -3.73
C ARG A 160 -41.24 30.18 -4.11
N HIS A 161 -40.66 29.17 -3.50
CA HIS A 161 -39.30 28.70 -3.76
C HIS A 161 -39.38 27.41 -4.57
N LYS A 162 -38.46 27.26 -5.51
CA LYS A 162 -38.24 26.02 -6.28
C LYS A 162 -36.88 25.46 -5.95
N LEU A 163 -36.77 24.14 -5.83
CA LEU A 163 -35.51 23.49 -5.51
C LEU A 163 -34.43 23.84 -6.55
N SER A 164 -34.78 23.82 -7.84
CA SER A 164 -33.88 24.16 -8.96
C SER A 164 -33.16 25.50 -8.77
N ASP A 165 -33.88 26.49 -8.25
CA ASP A 165 -33.40 27.87 -8.11
C ASP A 165 -32.58 28.04 -6.83
N MET A 166 -32.80 27.17 -5.83
CA MET A 166 -32.11 27.16 -4.55
C MET A 166 -30.82 26.32 -4.56
N LEU A 167 -30.69 25.34 -5.47
CA LEU A 167 -29.48 24.50 -5.60
C LEU A 167 -28.17 25.30 -5.67
N PRO A 168 -28.04 26.41 -6.44
CA PRO A 168 -26.82 27.21 -6.46
C PRO A 168 -26.48 27.82 -5.09
N GLN A 169 -27.48 28.18 -4.28
CA GLN A 169 -27.27 28.70 -2.94
C GLN A 169 -26.85 27.60 -1.96
N MET A 170 -27.52 26.43 -2.01
CA MET A 170 -27.16 25.28 -1.20
C MET A 170 -25.72 24.82 -1.47
N VAL A 171 -25.32 24.72 -2.74
CA VAL A 171 -23.94 24.36 -3.12
C VAL A 171 -22.93 25.43 -2.69
N ARG A 172 -23.31 26.72 -2.71
CA ARG A 172 -22.45 27.79 -2.18
C ARG A 172 -22.23 27.64 -0.68
N GLN A 173 -23.25 27.26 0.09
CA GLN A 173 -23.08 27.02 1.53
C GLN A 173 -22.18 25.82 1.79
N LEU A 174 -22.43 24.68 1.11
CA LEU A 174 -21.58 23.50 1.17
C LEU A 174 -20.10 23.83 0.87
N LYS A 175 -19.83 24.65 -0.14
CA LYS A 175 -18.44 25.02 -0.50
C LYS A 175 -17.81 26.07 0.42
N LYS A 176 -18.63 26.87 1.09
CA LYS A 176 -18.17 27.95 1.99
C LYS A 176 -17.67 27.35 3.30
N ASP A 177 -18.47 26.46 3.87
CA ASP A 177 -18.15 25.73 5.09
C ASP A 177 -18.65 24.28 4.98
N PRO A 178 -17.83 23.40 4.38
CA PRO A 178 -18.21 22.00 4.20
C PRO A 178 -18.52 21.31 5.52
N ILE A 179 -17.76 21.57 6.58
CA ILE A 179 -17.90 20.80 7.83
C ILE A 179 -19.18 21.18 8.57
N ALA A 180 -19.46 22.48 8.69
CA ALA A 180 -20.74 22.93 9.22
C ALA A 180 -21.91 22.37 8.40
N TRP A 181 -21.80 22.36 7.07
CA TRP A 181 -22.85 21.81 6.21
C TRP A 181 -23.11 20.31 6.47
N TYR A 182 -22.05 19.50 6.63
CA TYR A 182 -22.21 18.07 6.95
C TYR A 182 -22.89 17.89 8.32
N GLN A 183 -22.44 18.64 9.33
CA GLN A 183 -23.02 18.61 10.68
C GLN A 183 -24.50 19.04 10.70
N ASP A 184 -24.83 20.14 10.02
CA ASP A 184 -26.19 20.68 9.89
C ASP A 184 -27.16 19.70 9.23
N ASN A 185 -26.64 18.83 8.35
CA ASN A 185 -27.41 17.79 7.66
C ASN A 185 -27.38 16.43 8.37
N GLY A 186 -26.76 16.33 9.55
CA GLY A 186 -26.63 15.08 10.30
C GLY A 186 -25.78 14.03 9.58
N ILE A 187 -24.91 14.45 8.66
CA ILE A 187 -23.97 13.58 7.94
C ILE A 187 -22.61 13.71 8.59
N ARG A 188 -21.95 12.59 8.85
CA ARG A 188 -20.58 12.63 9.33
C ARG A 188 -19.65 13.19 8.25
N PRO A 189 -18.83 14.22 8.54
CA PRO A 189 -17.84 14.72 7.59
C PRO A 189 -16.78 13.65 7.33
N PRO A 190 -16.33 13.47 6.08
CA PRO A 190 -15.24 12.55 5.79
C PRO A 190 -13.97 13.04 6.49
N ASP A 191 -13.18 12.11 6.99
CA ASP A 191 -12.10 12.47 7.91
C ASP A 191 -11.00 13.35 7.24
N TRP A 192 -10.76 13.20 5.92
CA TRP A 192 -9.84 14.10 5.17
C TRP A 192 -10.30 15.56 5.19
N LEU A 193 -11.60 15.80 5.32
CA LEU A 193 -12.18 17.14 5.37
C LEU A 193 -11.92 17.75 6.76
N LYS A 194 -12.11 16.97 7.83
CA LYS A 194 -11.77 17.38 9.21
C LYS A 194 -10.28 17.73 9.33
N GLU A 195 -9.42 16.86 8.83
CA GLU A 195 -7.97 17.09 8.79
C GLU A 195 -7.64 18.37 7.98
N ALA A 196 -8.31 18.60 6.85
CA ALA A 196 -8.08 19.78 6.03
C ALA A 196 -8.52 21.09 6.71
N GLU A 197 -9.54 21.08 7.56
CA GLU A 197 -9.98 22.26 8.34
C GLU A 197 -8.98 22.61 9.44
N GLU A 198 -8.40 21.62 10.11
CA GLU A 198 -7.35 21.85 11.11
C GLU A 198 -6.08 22.46 10.49
N LEU A 199 -5.80 22.14 9.22
CA LEU A 199 -4.56 22.50 8.54
C LEU A 199 -4.67 23.72 7.62
N THR A 200 -5.87 24.01 7.12
CA THR A 200 -6.10 25.05 6.12
C THR A 200 -7.37 25.82 6.43
N ASP A 201 -7.34 27.13 6.22
CA ASP A 201 -8.52 27.99 6.39
C ASP A 201 -9.66 27.68 5.41
N ASN A 202 -9.45 26.80 4.42
CA ASN A 202 -10.45 26.47 3.40
C ASN A 202 -10.26 25.05 2.80
N PRO A 203 -10.95 24.03 3.33
CA PRO A 203 -10.89 22.65 2.82
C PRO A 203 -11.27 22.49 1.33
N GLU A 204 -12.18 23.33 0.81
CA GLU A 204 -12.59 23.31 -0.60
C GLU A 204 -11.44 23.71 -1.53
N THR A 205 -10.54 24.60 -1.09
CA THR A 205 -9.34 24.95 -1.87
C THR A 205 -8.37 23.78 -1.98
N LEU A 206 -8.18 23.02 -0.90
CA LEU A 206 -7.36 21.82 -0.88
C LEU A 206 -7.94 20.74 -1.79
N ARG A 207 -9.26 20.49 -1.73
CA ARG A 207 -9.97 19.55 -2.62
C ARG A 207 -9.77 19.91 -4.10
N LYS A 208 -9.99 21.18 -4.48
CA LYS A 208 -9.81 21.64 -5.88
C LYS A 208 -8.37 21.52 -6.35
N ARG A 209 -7.39 21.86 -5.49
CA ARG A 209 -5.96 21.72 -5.79
C ARG A 209 -5.59 20.26 -6.00
N HIS A 210 -6.08 19.38 -5.11
CA HIS A 210 -5.90 17.93 -5.23
C HIS A 210 -6.46 17.38 -6.53
N GLU A 211 -7.72 17.68 -6.85
CA GLU A 211 -8.35 17.20 -8.09
C GLU A 211 -7.61 17.69 -9.35
N SER A 212 -7.23 18.97 -9.38
CA SER A 212 -6.51 19.56 -10.52
C SER A 212 -5.11 18.96 -10.69
N TRP A 213 -4.41 18.67 -9.59
CA TRP A 213 -3.14 17.95 -9.62
C TRP A 213 -3.33 16.50 -10.08
N TYR A 214 -4.29 15.78 -9.49
CA TYR A 214 -4.55 14.38 -9.77
C TYR A 214 -4.84 14.16 -11.26
N ARG A 215 -5.76 14.95 -11.84
CA ARG A 215 -6.10 14.88 -13.27
C ARG A 215 -4.90 15.16 -14.18
N ARG A 216 -4.09 16.17 -13.86
CA ARG A 216 -2.89 16.52 -14.65
C ARG A 216 -1.82 15.44 -14.58
N GLU A 217 -1.60 14.88 -13.39
CA GLU A 217 -0.61 13.84 -13.21
C GLU A 217 -1.09 12.53 -13.84
N TYR A 218 -2.39 12.24 -13.77
CA TYR A 218 -2.98 11.09 -14.42
C TYR A 218 -2.88 11.19 -15.94
N SER A 219 -3.22 12.35 -16.53
CA SER A 219 -3.15 12.54 -17.98
C SER A 219 -1.73 12.38 -18.53
N ARG A 220 -0.70 12.82 -17.79
CA ARG A 220 0.71 12.61 -18.12
C ARG A 220 1.13 11.14 -18.11
N ASN A 221 0.44 10.30 -17.33
CA ASN A 221 0.77 8.90 -17.13
C ASN A 221 -0.23 7.92 -17.76
N LEU A 222 -1.15 8.40 -18.62
CA LEU A 222 -2.12 7.56 -19.35
C LEU A 222 -1.45 6.49 -20.23
N TRP A 223 -0.20 6.70 -20.62
CA TRP A 223 0.58 5.72 -21.37
C TRP A 223 0.72 4.40 -20.62
N GLY A 224 0.77 4.39 -19.28
CA GLY A 224 0.91 3.15 -18.50
C GLY A 224 -0.21 2.14 -18.72
N PRO A 225 -1.48 2.51 -18.46
CA PRO A 225 -2.62 1.67 -18.81
C PRO A 225 -2.67 1.27 -20.30
N MET A 226 -2.28 2.15 -21.23
CA MET A 226 -2.21 1.80 -22.65
C MET A 226 -1.15 0.71 -22.93
N PHE A 227 0.02 0.80 -22.30
CA PHE A 227 1.03 -0.25 -22.36
C PHE A 227 0.51 -1.56 -21.77
N ASN A 228 -0.22 -1.52 -20.65
CA ASN A 228 -0.83 -2.73 -20.07
C ASN A 228 -1.83 -3.41 -21.01
N ILE A 229 -2.62 -2.66 -21.78
CA ILE A 229 -3.48 -3.24 -22.83
C ILE A 229 -2.63 -3.98 -23.86
N GLY A 230 -1.53 -3.35 -24.30
CA GLY A 230 -0.56 -3.97 -25.22
C GLY A 230 0.10 -5.22 -24.64
N LEU A 231 0.45 -5.20 -23.35
CA LEU A 231 1.02 -6.36 -22.64
C LEU A 231 -0.01 -7.50 -22.50
N GLY A 232 -1.29 -7.18 -22.31
CA GLY A 232 -2.36 -8.18 -22.33
C GLY A 232 -2.49 -8.86 -23.69
N ALA A 233 -2.44 -8.07 -24.78
CA ALA A 233 -2.38 -8.63 -26.14
C ALA A 233 -1.09 -9.42 -26.39
N TRP A 234 0.04 -9.00 -25.81
CA TRP A 234 1.31 -9.72 -25.90
C TRP A 234 1.24 -11.11 -25.25
N LEU A 235 0.61 -11.23 -24.07
CA LEU A 235 0.39 -12.53 -23.40
C LEU A 235 -0.44 -13.48 -24.26
N ILE A 236 -1.52 -12.98 -24.89
CA ILE A 236 -2.32 -13.80 -25.80
C ILE A 236 -1.48 -14.22 -27.01
N GLY A 237 -0.71 -13.28 -27.57
CA GLY A 237 0.16 -13.55 -28.70
C GLY A 237 1.40 -14.39 -28.37
N SER A 238 1.80 -14.53 -27.10
CA SER A 238 2.97 -15.35 -26.73
C SER A 238 2.67 -16.85 -26.75
N VAL A 239 1.42 -17.25 -26.48
CA VAL A 239 1.00 -18.66 -26.45
C VAL A 239 1.43 -19.46 -27.70
N PRO A 240 1.08 -19.05 -28.94
CA PRO A 240 1.52 -19.77 -30.14
C PRO A 240 3.00 -19.56 -30.48
N ARG A 241 3.67 -18.54 -29.90
CA ARG A 241 5.07 -18.18 -30.22
C ARG A 241 6.10 -18.90 -29.36
N LEU A 242 5.79 -19.16 -28.08
CA LEU A 242 6.77 -19.68 -27.11
C LEU A 242 6.61 -21.19 -26.85
N ASN A 243 5.77 -21.88 -27.64
CA ASN A 243 5.61 -23.34 -27.60
C ASN A 243 5.33 -23.90 -26.19
N TYR A 244 4.26 -23.40 -25.56
CA TYR A 244 3.82 -23.83 -24.24
C TYR A 244 3.45 -25.33 -24.26
N GLN A 245 3.97 -26.14 -23.34
CA GLN A 245 3.60 -27.57 -23.21
C GLN A 245 2.52 -27.80 -22.14
N SER A 246 2.38 -26.88 -21.18
CA SER A 246 1.39 -27.00 -20.10
C SER A 246 0.08 -26.29 -20.46
N ASP A 247 -1.01 -27.07 -20.57
CA ASP A 247 -2.36 -26.54 -20.79
C ASP A 247 -2.75 -25.51 -19.71
N ALA A 248 -2.37 -25.75 -18.45
CA ALA A 248 -2.68 -24.86 -17.34
C ALA A 248 -2.03 -23.48 -17.53
N GLN A 249 -0.77 -23.43 -17.96
CA GLN A 249 -0.06 -22.19 -18.24
C GLN A 249 -0.65 -21.46 -19.47
N ILE A 250 -1.09 -22.22 -20.50
CA ILE A 250 -1.78 -21.65 -21.66
C ILE A 250 -3.06 -20.92 -21.25
N TYR A 251 -3.95 -21.58 -20.50
CA TYR A 251 -5.18 -20.94 -20.04
C TYR A 251 -4.91 -19.78 -19.09
N SER A 252 -3.91 -19.90 -18.21
CA SER A 252 -3.49 -18.84 -17.31
C SER A 252 -3.12 -17.56 -18.07
N ASP A 253 -2.27 -17.66 -19.10
CA ASP A 253 -1.79 -16.49 -19.85
C ASP A 253 -2.87 -15.91 -20.76
N LEU A 254 -3.72 -16.75 -21.37
CA LEU A 254 -4.86 -16.28 -22.18
C LEU A 254 -5.86 -15.50 -21.33
N ILE A 255 -6.28 -16.07 -20.19
CA ILE A 255 -7.25 -15.44 -19.29
C ILE A 255 -6.65 -14.16 -18.71
N SER A 256 -5.40 -14.19 -18.26
CA SER A 256 -4.70 -13.01 -17.73
C SER A 256 -4.58 -11.92 -18.79
N GLY A 257 -4.26 -12.26 -20.03
CA GLY A 257 -4.19 -11.32 -21.15
C GLY A 257 -5.52 -10.63 -21.43
N VAL A 258 -6.62 -11.39 -21.52
CA VAL A 258 -7.97 -10.84 -21.74
C VAL A 258 -8.42 -9.96 -20.57
N LEU A 259 -8.28 -10.45 -19.33
CA LEU A 259 -8.64 -9.69 -18.14
C LEU A 259 -7.83 -8.40 -18.03
N LEU A 260 -6.53 -8.46 -18.31
CA LEU A 260 -5.66 -7.29 -18.28
C LEU A 260 -6.08 -6.26 -19.32
N MET A 261 -6.42 -6.67 -20.54
CA MET A 261 -6.92 -5.74 -21.57
C MET A 261 -8.20 -5.02 -21.12
N ILE A 262 -9.15 -5.75 -20.52
CA ILE A 262 -10.41 -5.16 -20.03
C ILE A 262 -10.12 -4.19 -18.89
N VAL A 263 -9.40 -4.64 -17.85
CA VAL A 263 -9.15 -3.85 -16.65
C VAL A 263 -8.27 -2.64 -16.95
N ALA A 264 -7.24 -2.78 -17.78
CA ALA A 264 -6.38 -1.68 -18.18
C ALA A 264 -7.10 -0.64 -19.06
N THR A 265 -8.09 -1.06 -19.86
CA THR A 265 -8.96 -0.13 -20.59
C THR A 265 -9.82 0.69 -19.62
N LEU A 266 -10.38 0.05 -18.58
CA LEU A 266 -11.10 0.77 -17.51
C LEU A 266 -10.17 1.72 -16.74
N SER A 267 -8.90 1.35 -16.57
CA SER A 267 -7.83 2.21 -16.02
C SER A 267 -7.46 3.40 -16.92
N LEU A 268 -8.06 3.60 -18.10
CA LEU A 268 -7.91 4.90 -18.80
C LEU A 268 -8.74 6.00 -18.13
N SER A 269 -9.75 5.63 -17.35
CA SER A 269 -10.56 6.58 -16.59
C SER A 269 -9.92 6.89 -15.25
N TRP A 270 -9.55 8.16 -15.03
CA TRP A 270 -9.07 8.66 -13.74
C TRP A 270 -10.08 8.49 -12.59
N ARG A 271 -11.36 8.25 -12.94
CA ARG A 271 -12.45 8.01 -11.97
C ARG A 271 -12.45 6.59 -11.40
N LEU A 272 -11.71 5.66 -12.01
CA LEU A 272 -11.66 4.26 -11.60
C LEU A 272 -10.26 3.84 -11.14
N PRO A 273 -9.64 4.53 -10.16
CA PRO A 273 -8.27 4.24 -9.73
C PRO A 273 -8.07 2.82 -9.19
N ALA A 274 -9.12 2.19 -8.67
CA ALA A 274 -9.10 0.80 -8.19
C ALA A 274 -8.74 -0.23 -9.28
N THR A 275 -9.04 0.07 -10.55
CA THR A 275 -8.72 -0.82 -11.68
C THR A 275 -7.20 -0.98 -11.87
N ARG A 276 -6.40 -0.02 -11.41
CA ARG A 276 -4.93 -0.13 -11.41
C ARG A 276 -4.44 -1.20 -10.43
N TRP A 277 -5.10 -1.34 -9.27
CA TRP A 277 -4.81 -2.44 -8.34
C TRP A 277 -5.18 -3.80 -8.92
N ALA A 278 -6.31 -3.89 -9.63
CA ALA A 278 -6.69 -5.12 -10.33
C ALA A 278 -5.67 -5.49 -11.43
N SER A 279 -5.16 -4.51 -12.18
CA SER A 279 -4.07 -4.75 -13.16
C SER A 279 -2.79 -5.24 -12.48
N ALA A 280 -2.39 -4.63 -11.36
CA ALA A 280 -1.23 -5.08 -10.59
C ALA A 280 -1.43 -6.51 -10.03
N ALA A 281 -2.62 -6.87 -9.58
CA ALA A 281 -2.93 -8.22 -9.11
C ALA A 281 -2.80 -9.26 -10.23
N ILE A 282 -3.25 -8.94 -11.45
CA ILE A 282 -3.03 -9.79 -12.63
C ILE A 282 -1.52 -9.91 -12.91
N GLY A 283 -0.77 -8.82 -12.83
CA GLY A 283 0.69 -8.85 -12.97
C GLY A 283 1.38 -9.75 -11.94
N CYS A 284 0.95 -9.69 -10.67
CA CYS A 284 1.44 -10.59 -9.61
C CYS A 284 1.14 -12.06 -9.93
N TRP A 285 -0.06 -12.37 -10.43
CA TRP A 285 -0.40 -13.73 -10.86
C TRP A 285 0.48 -14.20 -12.03
N VAL A 286 0.69 -13.35 -13.04
CA VAL A 286 1.56 -13.68 -14.18
C VAL A 286 3.00 -13.95 -13.72
N LEU A 287 3.50 -13.23 -12.71
CA LEU A 287 4.80 -13.52 -12.11
C LEU A 287 4.87 -14.89 -11.41
N THR A 288 3.82 -15.27 -10.69
CA THR A 288 3.84 -16.47 -9.83
C THR A 288 3.41 -17.75 -10.55
N ALA A 289 2.56 -17.64 -11.59
CA ALA A 289 2.00 -18.78 -12.31
C ALA A 289 3.08 -19.76 -12.83
N PRO A 290 4.20 -19.32 -13.45
CA PRO A 290 5.21 -20.24 -13.93
C PRO A 290 5.86 -21.10 -12.84
N LEU A 291 6.02 -20.54 -11.64
CA LEU A 291 6.59 -21.25 -10.49
C LEU A 291 5.58 -22.22 -9.90
N TRP A 292 4.30 -21.84 -9.84
CA TRP A 292 3.22 -22.70 -9.38
C TRP A 292 3.03 -23.91 -10.28
N PHE A 293 3.12 -23.70 -11.59
CA PHE A 293 2.97 -24.76 -12.59
C PHE A 293 4.26 -25.49 -12.94
N TRP A 294 5.39 -25.15 -12.29
CA TRP A 294 6.71 -25.73 -12.57
C TRP A 294 7.01 -25.74 -14.07
N THR A 295 6.92 -24.56 -14.69
CA THR A 295 6.96 -24.39 -16.16
C THR A 295 8.29 -24.88 -16.72
N PRO A 296 8.29 -25.89 -17.62
CA PRO A 296 9.52 -26.46 -18.14
C PRO A 296 10.17 -25.58 -19.22
N GLU A 297 9.44 -24.63 -19.82
CA GLU A 297 9.97 -23.79 -20.88
C GLU A 297 10.67 -22.53 -20.33
N PRO A 298 11.98 -22.34 -20.64
CA PRO A 298 12.72 -21.16 -20.21
C PRO A 298 12.13 -19.86 -20.77
N ALA A 299 11.67 -19.89 -22.02
CA ALA A 299 11.11 -18.73 -22.70
C ALA A 299 9.80 -18.26 -22.07
N VAL A 300 8.96 -19.19 -21.61
CA VAL A 300 7.68 -18.87 -20.95
C VAL A 300 7.96 -18.28 -19.58
N TYR A 301 8.87 -18.88 -18.79
CA TYR A 301 9.28 -18.34 -17.49
C TYR A 301 9.83 -16.91 -17.59
N LEU A 302 10.76 -16.67 -18.53
CA LEU A 302 11.32 -15.34 -18.77
C LEU A 302 10.24 -14.33 -19.20
N ASN A 303 9.37 -14.73 -20.15
CA ASN A 303 8.28 -13.89 -20.63
C ASN A 303 7.34 -13.48 -19.49
N SER A 304 6.88 -14.44 -18.69
CA SER A 304 5.98 -14.18 -17.57
C SER A 304 6.63 -13.31 -16.49
N THR A 305 7.92 -13.51 -16.21
CA THR A 305 8.69 -12.68 -15.27
C THR A 305 8.78 -11.22 -15.75
N MET A 306 9.12 -11.00 -17.02
CA MET A 306 9.22 -9.66 -17.60
C MET A 306 7.86 -8.97 -17.69
N ILE A 307 6.86 -9.66 -18.26
CA ILE A 307 5.54 -9.09 -18.49
C ILE A 307 4.83 -8.82 -17.17
N GLY A 308 4.86 -9.75 -16.22
CA GLY A 308 4.29 -9.55 -14.89
C GLY A 308 4.89 -8.34 -14.17
N ALA A 309 6.22 -8.19 -14.21
CA ALA A 309 6.91 -7.04 -13.63
C ALA A 309 6.50 -5.72 -14.30
N MET A 310 6.45 -5.68 -15.64
CA MET A 310 6.05 -4.49 -16.40
C MET A 310 4.59 -4.11 -16.15
N VAL A 311 3.71 -5.10 -16.04
CA VAL A 311 2.29 -4.87 -15.73
C VAL A 311 2.15 -4.21 -14.36
N ILE A 312 2.86 -4.71 -13.33
CA ILE A 312 2.85 -4.07 -12.01
C ILE A 312 3.43 -2.66 -12.09
N ALA A 313 4.57 -2.49 -12.77
CA ALA A 313 5.24 -1.20 -12.95
C ALA A 313 4.29 -0.14 -13.54
N PHE A 314 3.69 -0.42 -14.68
CA PHE A 314 2.79 0.52 -15.36
C PHE A 314 1.43 0.66 -14.67
N SER A 315 1.08 -0.26 -13.77
CA SER A 315 -0.14 -0.18 -12.98
C SER A 315 0.02 0.72 -11.76
N VAL A 316 1.01 0.50 -10.88
CA VAL A 316 1.04 1.12 -9.55
C VAL A 316 2.27 1.97 -9.24
N LEU A 317 3.34 1.91 -10.05
CA LEU A 317 4.52 2.77 -9.85
C LEU A 317 4.33 4.17 -10.44
N LEU A 318 3.42 4.32 -11.41
CA LEU A 318 3.11 5.60 -12.04
C LEU A 318 2.28 6.51 -11.11
N ARG A 319 2.47 7.82 -11.25
CA ARG A 319 1.71 8.83 -10.49
C ARG A 319 0.40 9.18 -11.21
N PRO A 320 -0.63 9.64 -10.49
CA PRO A 320 -0.76 9.70 -9.03
C PRO A 320 -0.94 8.29 -8.43
N ALA A 321 -0.46 8.05 -7.20
CA ALA A 321 -0.65 6.76 -6.55
C ALA A 321 -2.15 6.55 -6.19
N PRO A 322 -2.74 5.38 -6.47
CA PRO A 322 -4.13 5.10 -6.13
C PRO A 322 -4.29 4.90 -4.61
N GLY A 323 -5.32 5.53 -4.01
CA GLY A 323 -5.71 5.29 -2.61
C GLY A 323 -5.08 6.21 -1.55
N VAL A 324 -4.29 7.21 -1.94
CA VAL A 324 -3.68 8.18 -1.00
C VAL A 324 -4.65 9.33 -0.69
N SER A 325 -4.74 9.72 0.58
CA SER A 325 -5.57 10.83 1.06
C SER A 325 -5.16 12.18 0.43
N PRO A 326 -6.11 13.07 0.07
CA PRO A 326 -5.80 14.40 -0.45
C PRO A 326 -4.88 15.21 0.47
N VAL A 327 -5.10 15.14 1.79
CA VAL A 327 -4.30 15.84 2.80
C VAL A 327 -2.87 15.31 2.79
N ALA A 328 -2.70 13.99 2.80
CA ALA A 328 -1.39 13.35 2.77
C ALA A 328 -0.55 13.80 1.56
N VAL A 329 -1.14 13.91 0.37
CA VAL A 329 -0.38 14.33 -0.83
C VAL A 329 -0.08 15.84 -0.83
N MET A 330 -1.01 16.67 -0.35
CA MET A 330 -0.98 18.12 -0.57
C MET A 330 -0.26 18.91 0.51
N THR A 331 -0.11 18.35 1.71
CA THR A 331 0.46 19.02 2.89
C THR A 331 1.51 18.14 3.58
N GLY A 332 2.19 18.71 4.58
CA GLY A 332 3.11 18.00 5.47
C GLY A 332 4.56 17.95 4.98
N PRO A 333 5.49 17.54 5.85
CA PRO A 333 6.92 17.59 5.58
C PRO A 333 7.40 16.45 4.68
N ASP A 334 8.55 16.66 4.05
CA ASP A 334 9.32 15.58 3.41
C ASP A 334 10.21 14.84 4.44
N ILE A 335 10.75 15.57 5.41
CA ILE A 335 11.62 15.07 6.48
C ILE A 335 10.77 14.80 7.72
N PRO A 336 10.83 13.60 8.33
CA PRO A 336 10.08 13.34 9.55
C PRO A 336 10.45 14.29 10.70
N PRO A 337 9.50 14.72 11.55
CA PRO A 337 9.78 15.63 12.66
C PRO A 337 10.91 15.14 13.58
N GLY A 338 11.91 16.00 13.80
CA GLY A 338 13.09 15.70 14.61
C GLY A 338 14.16 14.84 13.92
N TRP A 339 13.98 14.53 12.63
CA TRP A 339 15.02 13.88 11.82
C TRP A 339 15.91 14.90 11.11
N SER A 340 17.15 14.50 10.84
CA SER A 340 18.11 15.33 10.10
C SER A 340 17.94 15.21 8.57
N TYR A 341 17.34 14.12 8.08
CA TYR A 341 17.18 13.81 6.66
C TYR A 341 15.92 12.95 6.43
N SER A 342 15.46 12.81 5.19
CA SER A 342 14.33 11.93 4.88
C SER A 342 14.80 10.49 4.57
N PRO A 343 14.33 9.47 5.31
CA PRO A 343 14.71 8.08 5.07
C PRO A 343 14.05 7.48 3.81
N SER A 344 13.03 8.15 3.26
CA SER A 344 12.35 7.77 2.02
C SER A 344 12.99 8.36 0.76
N THR A 345 14.11 9.06 0.90
CA THR A 345 14.86 9.62 -0.24
C THR A 345 15.33 8.52 -1.19
N TRP A 346 15.52 8.89 -2.45
CA TRP A 346 16.08 7.95 -3.41
C TRP A 346 17.50 7.52 -3.07
N TYR A 347 18.29 8.36 -2.39
CA TYR A 347 19.65 8.00 -1.96
C TYR A 347 19.66 6.83 -0.96
N GLN A 348 18.65 6.70 -0.08
CA GLN A 348 18.55 5.55 0.83
C GLN A 348 18.00 4.29 0.13
N ARG A 349 17.11 4.46 -0.85
CA ARG A 349 16.44 3.34 -1.54
C ARG A 349 17.28 2.73 -2.66
N LEU A 350 18.11 3.53 -3.32
CA LEU A 350 18.91 3.08 -4.48
C LEU A 350 19.87 1.92 -4.12
N PRO A 351 20.62 1.92 -3.00
CA PRO A 351 21.41 0.76 -2.59
C PRO A 351 20.58 -0.51 -2.45
N ILE A 352 19.40 -0.39 -1.83
CA ILE A 352 18.49 -1.52 -1.63
C ILE A 352 18.05 -2.07 -2.99
N ILE A 353 17.66 -1.21 -3.92
CA ILE A 353 17.24 -1.61 -5.27
C ILE A 353 18.40 -2.28 -6.04
N ILE A 354 19.61 -1.74 -5.98
CA ILE A 354 20.79 -2.31 -6.65
C ILE A 354 21.10 -3.71 -6.07
N LEU A 355 21.09 -3.84 -4.75
CA LEU A 355 21.26 -5.12 -4.06
C LEU A 355 20.15 -6.10 -4.48
N ALA A 356 18.90 -5.67 -4.50
CA ALA A 356 17.78 -6.50 -4.93
C ALA A 356 17.92 -6.98 -6.39
N PHE A 357 18.46 -6.17 -7.32
CA PHE A 357 18.81 -6.64 -8.66
C PHE A 357 19.85 -7.76 -8.65
N ILE A 358 20.91 -7.61 -7.86
CA ILE A 358 21.95 -8.66 -7.73
C ILE A 358 21.31 -9.95 -7.19
N GLY A 359 20.50 -9.84 -6.12
CA GLY A 359 19.77 -10.95 -5.53
C GLY A 359 18.81 -11.62 -6.51
N PHE A 360 18.07 -10.81 -7.29
CA PHE A 360 17.16 -11.28 -8.33
C PHE A 360 17.89 -12.10 -9.39
N PHE A 361 19.00 -11.60 -9.95
CA PHE A 361 19.71 -12.33 -11.01
C PHE A 361 20.32 -13.65 -10.50
N ILE A 362 20.86 -13.66 -9.29
CA ILE A 362 21.39 -14.88 -8.67
C ILE A 362 20.26 -15.88 -8.42
N SER A 363 19.14 -15.42 -7.86
CA SER A 363 18.00 -16.29 -7.54
C SER A 363 17.29 -16.80 -8.78
N ALA A 364 17.15 -15.98 -9.83
CA ALA A 364 16.60 -16.38 -11.12
C ALA A 364 17.50 -17.41 -11.82
N TYR A 365 18.83 -17.28 -11.69
CA TYR A 365 19.77 -18.27 -12.21
C TYR A 365 19.66 -19.61 -11.48
N MET A 366 19.53 -19.59 -10.15
CA MET A 366 19.26 -20.80 -9.36
C MET A 366 17.89 -21.40 -9.68
N ALA A 367 16.86 -20.57 -9.86
CA ALA A 367 15.52 -21.01 -10.24
C ALA A 367 15.50 -21.68 -11.61
N ALA A 368 16.27 -21.18 -12.58
CA ALA A 368 16.42 -21.80 -13.89
C ALA A 368 16.97 -23.24 -13.77
N TYR A 369 17.91 -23.49 -12.86
CA TYR A 369 18.40 -24.84 -12.59
C TYR A 369 17.32 -25.72 -11.94
N GLN A 370 16.60 -25.21 -10.95
CA GLN A 370 15.52 -25.95 -10.28
C GLN A 370 14.34 -26.31 -11.21
N LEU A 371 14.04 -25.44 -12.18
CA LEU A 371 13.02 -25.67 -13.19
C LEU A 371 13.52 -26.56 -14.36
N GLY A 372 14.79 -26.98 -14.34
CA GLY A 372 15.38 -27.79 -15.41
C GLY A 372 15.65 -27.04 -16.71
N HIS A 373 15.72 -25.71 -16.68
CA HIS A 373 16.03 -24.88 -17.85
C HIS A 373 17.51 -24.92 -18.23
N ILE A 374 18.38 -25.26 -17.27
CA ILE A 374 19.81 -25.42 -17.43
C ILE A 374 20.28 -26.68 -16.71
N ASP A 375 21.23 -27.40 -17.32
CA ASP A 375 21.71 -28.69 -16.80
C ASP A 375 22.80 -28.57 -15.73
N ALA A 376 23.44 -27.41 -15.64
CA ALA A 376 24.54 -27.15 -14.72
C ALA A 376 24.44 -25.74 -14.13
N ILE A 377 24.87 -25.60 -12.89
CA ILE A 377 24.94 -24.32 -12.19
C ILE A 377 26.37 -24.04 -11.74
N TRP A 378 26.71 -22.77 -11.58
CA TRP A 378 28.07 -22.35 -11.23
C TRP A 378 28.32 -22.39 -9.73
N ASP A 379 29.31 -23.16 -9.29
CA ASP A 379 29.91 -23.07 -7.95
C ASP A 379 31.44 -23.28 -8.04
N PRO A 380 32.25 -22.24 -7.76
CA PRO A 380 33.70 -22.31 -7.91
C PRO A 380 34.42 -22.81 -6.65
N PHE A 381 33.75 -22.85 -5.49
CA PHE A 381 34.41 -23.06 -4.19
C PHE A 381 33.99 -24.35 -3.50
N PHE A 382 32.76 -24.83 -3.74
CA PHE A 382 32.20 -25.94 -2.99
C PHE A 382 31.80 -27.09 -3.90
N ALA A 383 32.28 -28.29 -3.57
CA ALA A 383 31.84 -29.54 -4.18
C ALA A 383 30.59 -30.07 -3.48
N GLY A 384 29.84 -30.94 -4.16
CA GLY A 384 28.76 -31.68 -3.50
C GLY A 384 29.28 -32.58 -2.37
N ALA A 385 28.49 -32.76 -1.32
CA ALA A 385 28.74 -33.70 -0.23
C ALA A 385 28.56 -35.16 -0.68
N ILE A 386 27.72 -35.44 -1.67
CA ILE A 386 27.53 -36.80 -2.21
C ILE A 386 28.59 -37.07 -3.28
N ALA A 387 29.58 -37.90 -2.95
CA ALA A 387 30.61 -38.28 -3.89
C ALA A 387 30.03 -39.10 -5.07
N GLY A 388 30.24 -38.62 -6.30
CA GLY A 388 29.96 -39.36 -7.53
C GLY A 388 28.62 -39.08 -8.20
N ASP A 389 27.78 -38.18 -7.65
CA ASP A 389 26.52 -37.75 -8.29
C ASP A 389 26.70 -36.63 -9.32
N GLY A 390 27.91 -36.05 -9.40
CA GLY A 390 28.27 -34.99 -10.34
C GLY A 390 27.79 -33.59 -9.95
N LYS A 391 27.15 -33.41 -8.79
CA LYS A 391 26.67 -32.11 -8.31
C LYS A 391 27.79 -31.30 -7.66
N ASN A 392 27.76 -29.99 -7.85
CA ASN A 392 28.53 -29.06 -7.03
C ASN A 392 27.71 -28.58 -5.82
N GLY A 393 28.33 -27.81 -4.92
CA GLY A 393 27.70 -27.40 -3.67
C GLY A 393 26.39 -26.64 -3.88
N THR A 394 26.38 -25.66 -4.78
CA THR A 394 25.14 -24.95 -5.15
C THR A 394 24.06 -25.89 -5.68
N ALA A 395 24.37 -26.76 -6.64
CA ALA A 395 23.42 -27.71 -7.21
C ALA A 395 22.79 -28.62 -6.15
N GLU A 396 23.59 -29.10 -5.20
CA GLU A 396 23.13 -29.97 -4.12
C GLU A 396 22.23 -29.25 -3.13
N ILE A 397 22.58 -28.02 -2.72
CA ILE A 397 21.77 -27.26 -1.76
C ILE A 397 20.38 -26.96 -2.33
N ILE A 398 20.29 -26.47 -3.57
CA ILE A 398 19.01 -26.08 -4.19
C ILE A 398 18.20 -27.26 -4.73
N THR A 399 18.72 -28.49 -4.62
CA THR A 399 17.96 -29.73 -4.91
C THR A 399 17.97 -30.68 -3.70
N SER A 400 18.19 -30.11 -2.51
CA SER A 400 18.15 -30.85 -1.26
C SER A 400 16.72 -31.14 -0.83
N SER A 401 16.54 -32.11 0.06
CA SER A 401 15.22 -32.41 0.65
C SER A 401 14.58 -31.23 1.39
N VAL A 402 15.39 -30.28 1.88
CA VAL A 402 14.92 -29.04 2.49
C VAL A 402 14.36 -28.08 1.43
N SER A 403 15.01 -28.00 0.28
CA SER A 403 14.59 -27.17 -0.86
C SER A 403 13.34 -27.74 -1.53
N GLU A 404 13.31 -29.06 -1.76
CA GLU A 404 12.19 -29.80 -2.37
C GLU A 404 10.94 -29.87 -1.46
N ALA A 405 11.07 -29.54 -0.18
CA ALA A 405 9.92 -29.48 0.73
C ALA A 405 8.95 -28.32 0.41
N TRP A 406 9.37 -27.34 -0.39
CA TRP A 406 8.54 -26.21 -0.79
C TRP A 406 7.64 -26.57 -1.99
N PRO A 407 6.40 -26.04 -2.05
CA PRO A 407 5.47 -26.31 -3.15
C PRO A 407 5.90 -25.68 -4.50
N VAL A 408 6.84 -24.74 -4.45
CA VAL A 408 7.41 -24.02 -5.58
C VAL A 408 8.94 -24.00 -5.43
N PRO A 409 9.71 -23.78 -6.52
CA PRO A 409 11.16 -23.65 -6.42
C PRO A 409 11.53 -22.55 -5.42
N ASP A 410 12.31 -22.88 -4.39
CA ASP A 410 12.66 -21.92 -3.32
C ASP A 410 13.48 -20.73 -3.85
N ALA A 411 14.39 -20.96 -4.81
CA ALA A 411 15.12 -19.89 -5.48
C ALA A 411 14.21 -19.07 -6.39
N GLY A 412 13.18 -19.68 -6.97
CA GLY A 412 12.13 -18.98 -7.70
C GLY A 412 11.33 -18.05 -6.79
N ALA A 413 10.93 -18.52 -5.60
CA ALA A 413 10.29 -17.70 -4.58
C ALA A 413 11.21 -16.56 -4.11
N GLY A 414 12.50 -16.82 -3.92
CA GLY A 414 13.52 -15.81 -3.65
C GLY A 414 13.60 -14.75 -4.75
N ALA A 415 13.62 -15.15 -6.02
CA ALA A 415 13.62 -14.25 -7.16
C ALA A 415 12.38 -13.34 -7.16
N LEU A 416 11.19 -13.87 -6.85
CA LEU A 416 9.97 -13.06 -6.71
C LEU A 416 10.08 -12.02 -5.59
N VAL A 417 10.63 -12.39 -4.43
CA VAL A 417 10.83 -11.45 -3.32
C VAL A 417 11.74 -10.30 -3.75
N TYR A 418 12.89 -10.59 -4.34
CA TYR A 418 13.79 -9.55 -4.86
C TYR A 418 13.13 -8.68 -5.93
N LEU A 419 12.30 -9.26 -6.80
CA LEU A 419 11.57 -8.50 -7.81
C LEU A 419 10.52 -7.57 -7.17
N PHE A 420 9.81 -8.02 -6.14
CA PHE A 420 8.91 -7.17 -5.38
C PHE A 420 9.65 -6.09 -4.60
N GLU A 421 10.84 -6.37 -4.03
CA GLU A 421 11.71 -5.36 -3.42
C GLU A 421 12.09 -4.27 -4.42
N ILE A 422 12.44 -4.63 -5.66
CA ILE A 422 12.73 -3.66 -6.73
C ILE A 422 11.49 -2.80 -6.99
N LEU A 423 10.32 -3.41 -7.25
CA LEU A 423 9.10 -2.70 -7.62
C LEU A 423 8.60 -1.77 -6.49
N VAL A 424 8.59 -2.26 -5.25
CA VAL A 424 8.20 -1.50 -4.06
C VAL A 424 9.25 -0.43 -3.73
N GLY A 425 10.54 -0.71 -3.93
CA GLY A 425 11.63 0.24 -3.76
C GLY A 425 11.49 1.46 -4.68
N LEU A 426 11.13 1.22 -5.94
CA LEU A 426 10.88 2.26 -6.96
C LEU A 426 9.60 3.07 -6.69
N ALA A 427 8.61 2.47 -6.02
CA ALA A 427 7.33 3.11 -5.75
C ALA A 427 7.43 4.22 -4.67
N GLY A 428 6.75 5.34 -4.94
CA GLY A 428 6.54 6.43 -3.99
C GLY A 428 7.52 7.61 -4.06
N SER A 429 7.30 8.59 -3.19
CA SER A 429 8.05 9.84 -3.06
C SER A 429 8.90 9.87 -1.79
N ARG A 430 9.60 10.99 -1.56
CA ARG A 430 10.31 11.30 -0.29
C ARG A 430 9.38 11.39 0.92
N SER A 431 8.08 11.52 0.69
CA SER A 431 7.04 11.54 1.71
C SER A 431 6.31 10.21 1.85
N ARG A 432 6.82 9.11 1.25
CA ARG A 432 6.13 7.79 1.30
C ARG A 432 5.99 7.23 2.72
N TRP A 433 6.91 7.55 3.64
CA TRP A 433 6.80 7.19 5.06
C TRP A 433 5.50 7.65 5.74
N ARG A 434 4.87 8.73 5.26
CA ARG A 434 3.57 9.21 5.76
C ARG A 434 2.41 9.08 4.77
N THR A 435 2.68 9.11 3.46
CA THR A 435 1.63 9.03 2.43
C THR A 435 1.24 7.60 2.10
N MET A 436 2.15 6.63 2.24
CA MET A 436 1.88 5.21 2.03
C MET A 436 2.58 4.35 3.11
N PRO A 437 2.21 4.48 4.40
CA PRO A 437 2.82 3.70 5.48
C PRO A 437 2.78 2.19 5.22
N TRP A 438 1.67 1.68 4.68
CA TRP A 438 1.52 0.27 4.34
C TRP A 438 2.60 -0.23 3.37
N LEU A 439 3.01 0.59 2.40
CA LEU A 439 4.01 0.24 1.39
C LEU A 439 5.40 0.15 2.04
N VAL A 440 5.70 1.04 2.98
CA VAL A 440 6.96 1.00 3.74
C VAL A 440 7.02 -0.23 4.65
N ILE A 441 5.92 -0.55 5.35
CA ILE A 441 5.86 -1.75 6.19
C ILE A 441 5.97 -3.02 5.33
N LEU A 442 5.30 -3.07 4.17
CA LEU A 442 5.46 -4.16 3.20
C LEU A 442 6.93 -4.29 2.76
N PHE A 443 7.59 -3.18 2.44
CA PHE A 443 8.99 -3.17 2.03
C PHE A 443 9.91 -3.74 3.12
N GLY A 444 9.73 -3.32 4.37
CA GLY A 444 10.48 -3.89 5.48
C GLY A 444 10.15 -5.36 5.77
N PHE A 445 8.90 -5.78 5.54
CA PHE A 445 8.50 -7.18 5.65
C PHE A 445 9.16 -8.06 4.57
N LEU A 446 9.31 -7.55 3.35
CA LEU A 446 10.03 -8.25 2.29
C LEU A 446 11.51 -8.43 2.64
N ILE A 447 12.13 -7.46 3.33
CA ILE A 447 13.57 -7.50 3.63
C ILE A 447 13.89 -8.26 4.94
N VAL A 448 13.22 -7.93 6.05
CA VAL A 448 13.63 -8.39 7.39
C VAL A 448 13.24 -9.86 7.64
N PRO A 449 11.95 -10.26 7.61
CA PRO A 449 11.54 -11.67 7.68
C PRO A 449 12.24 -12.58 6.66
N MET A 450 12.33 -12.16 5.40
CA MET A 450 12.98 -12.98 4.36
C MET A 450 14.49 -13.07 4.60
N GLY A 451 15.12 -12.01 5.10
CA GLY A 451 16.51 -12.05 5.56
C GLY A 451 16.72 -13.10 6.66
N VAL A 452 15.79 -13.20 7.63
CA VAL A 452 15.84 -14.25 8.67
C VAL A 452 15.77 -15.65 8.06
N ILE A 453 14.82 -15.88 7.14
CA ILE A 453 14.69 -17.17 6.43
C ILE A 453 15.98 -17.49 5.67
N SER A 454 16.56 -16.50 4.96
CA SER A 454 17.80 -16.66 4.23
C SER A 454 18.97 -17.04 5.13
N ILE A 455 19.12 -16.38 6.29
CA ILE A 455 20.16 -16.71 7.28
C ILE A 455 19.94 -18.10 7.86
N THR A 456 18.69 -18.51 8.12
CA THR A 456 18.38 -19.88 8.54
C THR A 456 18.85 -20.91 7.51
N PHE A 457 18.63 -20.67 6.21
CA PHE A 457 19.17 -21.56 5.18
C PHE A 457 20.69 -21.59 5.15
N ILE A 458 21.37 -20.45 5.32
CA ILE A 458 22.85 -20.44 5.42
C ILE A 458 23.32 -21.28 6.61
N ILE A 459 22.70 -21.15 7.78
CA ILE A 459 23.06 -21.91 8.99
C ILE A 459 22.89 -23.41 8.76
N ILE A 460 21.81 -23.82 8.10
CA ILE A 460 21.47 -25.24 7.89
C ILE A 460 22.41 -25.91 6.88
N GLN A 461 22.96 -25.19 5.90
CA GLN A 461 23.79 -25.74 4.82
C GLN A 461 24.92 -26.66 5.32
N PRO A 462 25.92 -26.20 6.09
CA PRO A 462 27.00 -27.08 6.52
C PRO A 462 26.65 -27.97 7.72
N ILE A 463 25.62 -27.62 8.49
CA ILE A 463 25.22 -28.37 9.70
C ILE A 463 24.42 -29.63 9.32
N ILE A 464 23.47 -29.49 8.39
CA ILE A 464 22.54 -30.57 8.01
C ILE A 464 22.94 -31.16 6.65
N LEU A 465 23.30 -30.32 5.68
CA LEU A 465 23.54 -30.72 4.29
C LEU A 465 25.02 -30.97 3.98
N ASN A 466 25.92 -30.75 4.94
CA ASN A 466 27.37 -31.01 4.85
C ASN A 466 28.09 -30.38 3.64
N THR A 467 27.48 -29.39 2.99
CA THR A 467 28.08 -28.62 1.92
C THR A 467 27.66 -27.16 2.01
N TRP A 468 28.16 -26.34 1.11
CA TRP A 468 27.94 -24.91 1.04
C TRP A 468 27.53 -24.53 -0.37
N CYS A 469 26.78 -23.44 -0.47
CA CYS A 469 26.36 -22.89 -1.75
C CYS A 469 26.94 -21.49 -1.93
N THR A 470 27.87 -21.33 -2.89
CA THR A 470 28.51 -20.04 -3.15
C THR A 470 27.47 -18.97 -3.50
N LEU A 471 26.54 -19.28 -4.39
CA LEU A 471 25.50 -18.34 -4.82
C LEU A 471 24.55 -17.96 -3.69
N CYS A 472 24.20 -18.93 -2.82
CA CYS A 472 23.34 -18.70 -1.67
C CYS A 472 24.00 -17.77 -0.65
N LEU A 473 25.30 -17.94 -0.39
CA LEU A 473 26.05 -17.03 0.49
C LEU A 473 26.09 -15.60 -0.06
N ILE A 474 26.27 -15.43 -1.37
CA ILE A 474 26.24 -14.11 -2.01
C ILE A 474 24.83 -13.51 -1.90
N ALA A 475 23.79 -14.28 -2.23
CA ALA A 475 22.40 -13.84 -2.12
C ALA A 475 22.02 -13.45 -0.68
N ALA A 476 22.39 -14.27 0.31
CA ALA A 476 22.16 -13.98 1.72
C ALA A 476 22.92 -12.72 2.18
N THR A 477 24.15 -12.53 1.71
CA THR A 477 24.93 -11.31 1.99
C THR A 477 24.23 -10.08 1.42
N VAL A 478 23.80 -10.16 0.17
CA VAL A 478 23.07 -9.08 -0.51
C VAL A 478 21.81 -8.70 0.27
N MET A 479 21.00 -9.68 0.66
CA MET A 479 19.80 -9.47 1.49
C MET A 479 20.13 -8.83 2.84
N LEU A 480 21.14 -9.37 3.54
CA LEU A 480 21.57 -8.87 4.85
C LEU A 480 22.04 -7.41 4.78
N LEU A 481 22.72 -7.02 3.71
CA LEU A 481 23.18 -5.64 3.47
C LEU A 481 22.02 -4.66 3.18
N GLN A 482 20.83 -5.13 2.81
CA GLN A 482 19.66 -4.27 2.63
C GLN A 482 19.05 -3.82 3.97
N ILE A 483 19.11 -4.68 4.99
CA ILE A 483 18.43 -4.45 6.28
C ILE A 483 18.78 -3.09 6.90
N PRO A 484 20.06 -2.67 6.98
CA PRO A 484 20.44 -1.39 7.59
C PRO A 484 19.80 -0.17 6.92
N PHE A 485 19.63 -0.19 5.59
CA PHE A 485 19.02 0.92 4.84
C PHE A 485 17.50 0.96 5.01
N SER A 486 16.86 -0.19 5.24
CA SER A 486 15.39 -0.27 5.40
C SER A 486 14.92 0.17 6.79
N LEU A 487 15.77 0.03 7.81
CA LEU A 487 15.39 0.20 9.22
C LEU A 487 14.93 1.63 9.55
N ASP A 488 15.60 2.63 8.99
CA ASP A 488 15.31 4.04 9.25
C ASP A 488 13.91 4.43 8.75
N GLU A 489 13.52 3.92 7.58
CA GLU A 489 12.20 4.21 7.01
C GLU A 489 11.07 3.54 7.81
N LEU A 490 11.30 2.31 8.30
CA LEU A 490 10.38 1.61 9.19
C LEU A 490 10.19 2.36 10.50
N ILE A 491 11.29 2.83 11.12
CA ILE A 491 11.23 3.56 12.38
C ILE A 491 10.49 4.89 12.19
N ALA A 492 10.79 5.64 11.13
CA ALA A 492 10.10 6.89 10.82
C ALA A 492 8.58 6.69 10.65
N THR A 493 8.19 5.63 9.91
CA THR A 493 6.78 5.27 9.69
C THR A 493 6.09 4.85 10.99
N CYS A 494 6.74 4.03 11.82
CA CYS A 494 6.19 3.65 13.13
C CYS A 494 6.05 4.84 14.09
N GLN A 495 7.02 5.76 14.10
CA GLN A 495 6.93 7.00 14.87
C GLN A 495 5.78 7.88 14.39
N PHE A 496 5.57 7.96 13.08
CA PHE A 496 4.47 8.68 12.45
C PHE A 496 3.10 8.12 12.87
N LEU A 497 2.89 6.81 12.68
CA LEU A 497 1.65 6.14 13.08
C LEU A 497 1.36 6.32 14.58
N LYS A 498 2.41 6.26 15.42
CA LYS A 498 2.30 6.51 16.86
C LYS A 498 1.93 7.96 17.19
N ARG A 499 2.48 8.96 16.48
CA ARG A 499 2.09 10.38 16.65
C ARG A 499 0.62 10.59 16.29
N ARG A 500 0.18 10.01 15.17
CA ARG A 500 -1.21 10.10 14.69
C ARG A 500 -2.19 9.43 15.65
N GLN A 501 -1.82 8.27 16.21
CA GLN A 501 -2.58 7.64 17.29
C GLN A 501 -2.70 8.55 18.54
N GLN A 502 -1.61 9.22 18.92
CA GLN A 502 -1.60 10.16 20.07
C GLN A 502 -2.47 11.40 19.82
N GLN A 503 -2.70 11.76 18.55
CA GLN A 503 -3.61 12.83 18.14
C GLN A 503 -5.07 12.36 17.97
N GLY A 504 -5.39 11.11 18.31
CA GLY A 504 -6.75 10.57 18.25
C GLY A 504 -7.17 10.05 16.87
N GLN A 505 -6.25 9.99 15.89
CA GLN A 505 -6.54 9.46 14.55
C GLN A 505 -6.55 7.92 14.53
N SER A 506 -7.35 7.35 13.64
CA SER A 506 -7.41 5.89 13.41
C SER A 506 -6.13 5.40 12.73
N VAL A 507 -5.34 4.58 13.44
CA VAL A 507 -4.08 4.02 12.92
C VAL A 507 -4.32 3.19 11.66
N LEU A 508 -5.39 2.40 11.60
CA LEU A 508 -5.71 1.54 10.47
C LEU A 508 -5.99 2.36 9.21
N ARG A 509 -6.74 3.45 9.34
CA ARG A 509 -7.00 4.36 8.23
C ARG A 509 -5.71 5.03 7.76
N VAL A 510 -4.99 5.68 8.68
CA VAL A 510 -3.72 6.38 8.37
C VAL A 510 -2.70 5.42 7.74
N PHE A 511 -2.69 4.15 8.13
CA PHE A 511 -1.83 3.13 7.55
C PHE A 511 -2.07 2.92 6.04
N PHE A 512 -3.33 2.85 5.60
CA PHE A 512 -3.68 2.60 4.20
C PHE A 512 -3.70 3.85 3.33
N VAL A 513 -4.21 4.98 3.84
CA VAL A 513 -4.41 6.20 3.03
C VAL A 513 -3.38 7.30 3.29
N GLY A 514 -2.57 7.17 4.34
CA GLY A 514 -1.61 8.19 4.76
C GLY A 514 -2.26 9.42 5.39
N ASP A 515 -1.42 10.31 5.94
CA ASP A 515 -1.84 11.60 6.49
C ASP A 515 -0.70 12.65 6.38
N THR A 516 -0.97 13.90 6.78
CA THR A 516 0.03 14.95 6.96
C THR A 516 0.87 14.73 8.22
N ASP A 517 1.93 15.51 8.41
CA ASP A 517 2.58 15.65 9.72
C ASP A 517 2.99 17.10 9.99
N ASP A 518 3.48 17.39 11.20
CA ASP A 518 4.01 18.72 11.56
C ASP A 518 5.15 19.11 10.62
N ASP A 519 5.02 20.25 9.94
CA ASP A 519 5.97 20.70 8.93
C ASP A 519 6.83 21.86 9.46
N ASP A 520 8.14 21.62 9.58
CA ASP A 520 9.12 22.64 9.99
C ASP A 520 9.68 23.45 8.81
N GLY A 521 9.12 23.25 7.61
CA GLY A 521 9.49 23.97 6.39
C GLY A 521 10.78 23.47 5.74
N ARG A 522 11.48 22.50 6.34
CA ARG A 522 12.65 21.88 5.72
C ARG A 522 12.20 20.99 4.56
N ARG A 523 13.00 21.02 3.50
CA ARG A 523 12.82 20.20 2.31
C ARG A 523 14.14 19.51 2.01
N ASP A 524 14.07 18.20 1.78
CA ASP A 524 15.20 17.41 1.35
C ASP A 524 15.20 17.36 -0.17
N GLN A 525 16.29 17.80 -0.81
CA GLN A 525 16.42 17.80 -2.28
C GLN A 525 17.28 16.61 -2.72
N ASP A 526 16.66 15.52 -3.21
CA ASP A 526 17.39 14.60 -4.09
C ASP A 526 17.62 15.36 -5.41
N ASP A 527 18.83 15.88 -5.60
CA ASP A 527 19.27 16.42 -6.87
C ASP A 527 20.19 15.43 -7.59
N PHE A 528 19.59 14.51 -8.35
CA PHE A 528 20.36 13.62 -9.23
C PHE A 528 20.99 14.35 -10.42
N ALA A 529 20.73 15.65 -10.62
CA ALA A 529 21.46 16.46 -11.58
C ALA A 529 22.87 16.84 -11.07
N ASP A 530 23.16 16.61 -9.79
CA ASP A 530 24.50 16.79 -9.23
C ASP A 530 25.50 15.75 -9.77
N SER A 531 26.79 16.05 -9.60
CA SER A 531 27.86 15.17 -10.04
C SER A 531 27.76 13.76 -9.41
N PRO A 532 28.13 12.67 -10.12
CA PRO A 532 28.04 11.30 -9.61
C PRO A 532 28.75 11.08 -8.26
N LYS A 533 29.82 11.84 -7.98
CA LYS A 533 30.55 11.78 -6.71
C LYS A 533 29.69 12.22 -5.52
N HIS A 534 28.92 13.30 -5.68
CA HIS A 534 28.01 13.79 -4.64
C HIS A 534 26.88 12.80 -4.40
N VAL A 535 26.33 12.18 -5.46
CA VAL A 535 25.34 11.11 -5.33
C VAL A 535 25.87 9.93 -4.52
N ILE A 536 27.08 9.45 -4.83
CA ILE A 536 27.72 8.37 -4.06
C ILE A 536 27.92 8.79 -2.60
N GLN A 537 28.42 10.00 -2.35
CA GLN A 537 28.59 10.50 -0.98
C GLN A 537 27.27 10.63 -0.22
N ALA A 538 26.18 11.04 -0.87
CA ALA A 538 24.86 11.13 -0.26
C ALA A 538 24.28 9.75 0.08
N VAL A 539 24.46 8.77 -0.82
CA VAL A 539 24.09 7.36 -0.60
C VAL A 539 24.79 6.78 0.63
N PHE A 540 26.09 7.05 0.78
CA PHE A 540 26.88 6.58 1.93
C PHE A 540 26.83 7.53 3.15
N GLY A 541 26.17 8.68 3.02
CA GLY A 541 26.10 9.74 4.03
C GLY A 541 24.92 9.61 5.00
N GLY A 542 23.92 8.78 4.67
CA GLY A 542 22.70 8.55 5.44
C GLY A 542 22.92 7.85 6.80
N GLY A 543 21.90 7.13 7.26
CA GLY A 543 21.90 6.47 8.56
C GLY A 543 22.82 5.25 8.69
N VAL A 544 23.42 4.77 7.59
CA VAL A 544 24.31 3.59 7.60
C VAL A 544 25.78 4.01 7.67
N ARG A 545 26.52 3.49 8.66
CA ARG A 545 27.95 3.79 8.86
C ARG A 545 28.82 2.55 8.66
N TRP A 546 29.40 2.44 7.47
CA TRP A 546 30.31 1.35 7.08
C TRP A 546 31.64 1.37 7.84
N TRP A 547 32.11 2.55 8.24
CA TRP A 547 33.38 2.71 8.95
C TRP A 547 33.20 2.66 10.46
N CYS A 548 32.81 1.49 10.97
CA CYS A 548 32.71 1.23 12.41
C CYS A 548 33.64 0.07 12.80
N PRO A 549 34.88 0.34 13.24
CA PRO A 549 35.91 -0.68 13.44
C PRO A 549 35.46 -1.85 14.32
N GLY A 550 34.72 -1.58 15.41
CA GLY A 550 34.21 -2.62 16.29
C GLY A 550 33.29 -3.62 15.58
N LEU A 551 32.36 -3.13 14.76
CA LEU A 551 31.45 -4.00 14.01
C LEU A 551 32.16 -4.73 12.88
N LEU A 552 33.12 -4.08 12.21
CA LEU A 552 33.95 -4.74 11.19
C LEU A 552 34.76 -5.90 11.79
N ILE A 553 35.34 -5.71 12.99
CA ILE A 553 36.03 -6.78 13.72
C ILE A 553 35.06 -7.93 14.02
N CYS A 554 33.86 -7.64 14.54
CA CYS A 554 32.86 -8.67 14.81
C CYS A 554 32.43 -9.42 13.53
N THR A 555 32.22 -8.71 12.42
CA THR A 555 31.88 -9.34 11.13
C THR A 555 33.02 -10.23 10.63
N VAL A 556 34.28 -9.77 10.66
CA VAL A 556 35.44 -10.57 10.23
C VAL A 556 35.61 -11.81 11.12
N LEU A 557 35.53 -11.67 12.44
CA LEU A 557 35.60 -12.80 13.36
C LEU A 557 34.42 -13.77 13.16
N GLY A 558 33.23 -13.25 12.91
CA GLY A 558 32.06 -14.06 12.56
C GLY A 558 32.28 -14.87 11.29
N VAL A 559 32.87 -14.29 10.23
CA VAL A 559 33.22 -15.01 8.99
C VAL A 559 34.25 -16.10 9.26
N LEU A 560 35.30 -15.81 10.04
CA LEU A 560 36.32 -16.80 10.42
C LEU A 560 35.72 -17.98 11.19
N LEU A 561 34.78 -17.72 12.11
CA LEU A 561 34.04 -18.76 12.82
C LEU A 561 33.16 -19.57 11.86
N MET A 562 32.43 -18.88 10.97
CA MET A 562 31.55 -19.48 9.99
C MET A 562 32.28 -20.48 9.10
N PHE A 563 33.51 -20.14 8.68
CA PHE A 563 34.39 -20.98 7.84
C PHE A 563 35.43 -21.78 8.63
N SER A 564 35.27 -21.94 9.96
CA SER A 564 36.25 -22.65 10.79
C SER A 564 36.51 -24.10 10.38
N ARG A 565 35.51 -24.79 9.80
CA ARG A 565 35.66 -26.11 9.17
C ARG A 565 36.74 -26.12 8.08
N LEU A 566 36.70 -25.11 7.21
CA LEU A 566 37.59 -24.99 6.06
C LEU A 566 38.95 -24.40 6.42
N LEU A 567 38.99 -23.43 7.34
CA LEU A 567 40.21 -22.68 7.68
C LEU A 567 41.05 -23.35 8.76
N LEU A 568 40.40 -23.97 9.74
CA LEU A 568 41.05 -24.50 10.95
C LEU A 568 40.87 -26.01 11.11
N GLY A 569 40.13 -26.66 10.21
CA GLY A 569 39.84 -28.09 10.29
C GLY A 569 39.02 -28.47 11.53
N VAL A 570 38.16 -27.57 12.01
CA VAL A 570 37.27 -27.86 13.15
C VAL A 570 36.18 -28.83 12.68
N GLU A 571 35.92 -29.86 13.46
CA GLU A 571 34.91 -30.88 13.14
C GLU A 571 33.89 -31.05 14.28
N GLY A 572 32.78 -31.73 13.97
CA GLY A 572 31.73 -32.08 14.93
C GLY A 572 30.98 -30.87 15.51
N ALA A 573 30.44 -31.04 16.72
CA ALA A 573 29.57 -30.06 17.36
C ALA A 573 30.21 -28.68 17.57
N MET A 574 31.54 -28.60 17.68
CA MET A 574 32.24 -27.33 17.82
C MET A 574 32.18 -26.50 16.53
N ALA A 575 32.32 -27.16 15.38
CA ALA A 575 32.18 -26.51 14.09
C ALA A 575 30.73 -26.06 13.83
N ASP A 576 29.73 -26.82 14.27
CA ASP A 576 28.33 -26.42 14.19
C ASP A 576 28.05 -25.16 15.03
N ALA A 577 28.58 -25.15 16.26
CA ALA A 577 28.47 -23.99 17.15
C ALA A 577 29.16 -22.75 16.55
N HIS A 578 30.37 -22.90 16.01
CA HIS A 578 31.07 -21.81 15.32
C HIS A 578 30.30 -21.29 14.12
N HIS A 579 29.72 -22.18 13.31
CA HIS A 579 28.97 -21.79 12.13
C HIS A 579 27.70 -21.00 12.50
N LEU A 580 26.89 -21.55 13.42
CA LEU A 580 25.69 -20.91 13.93
C LEU A 580 25.97 -19.55 14.56
N LEU A 581 26.88 -19.50 15.55
CA LEU A 581 27.18 -18.27 16.26
C LEU A 581 27.87 -17.25 15.36
N GLY A 582 28.76 -17.70 14.46
CA GLY A 582 29.41 -16.85 13.46
C GLY A 582 28.40 -16.16 12.54
N ALA A 583 27.45 -16.91 11.98
CA ALA A 583 26.38 -16.37 11.13
C ALA A 583 25.51 -15.34 11.88
N LEU A 584 25.16 -15.61 13.14
CA LEU A 584 24.40 -14.67 13.97
C LEU A 584 25.19 -13.40 14.32
N ILE A 585 26.49 -13.53 14.64
CA ILE A 585 27.36 -12.38 14.92
C ILE A 585 27.51 -11.50 13.67
N ILE A 586 27.68 -12.08 12.48
CA ILE A 586 27.69 -11.33 11.21
C ILE A 586 26.37 -10.58 11.05
N THR A 587 25.25 -11.27 11.21
CA THR A 587 23.90 -10.71 11.05
C THR A 587 23.69 -9.49 11.95
N ILE A 588 23.90 -9.64 13.25
CA ILE A 588 23.73 -8.56 14.23
C ILE A 588 24.69 -7.41 13.95
N SER A 589 25.94 -7.70 13.58
CA SER A 589 26.94 -6.67 13.30
C SER A 589 26.61 -5.86 12.06
N VAL A 590 26.08 -6.49 11.00
CA VAL A 590 25.62 -5.78 9.81
C VAL A 590 24.39 -4.92 10.11
N ILE A 591 23.37 -5.46 10.80
CA ILE A 591 22.18 -4.68 11.17
C ILE A 591 22.58 -3.46 12.03
N ALA A 592 23.53 -3.62 12.94
CA ALA A 592 24.04 -2.53 13.78
C ALA A 592 24.86 -1.47 13.01
N LEU A 593 25.14 -1.65 11.71
CA LEU A 593 25.71 -0.58 10.88
C LEU A 593 24.75 0.59 10.70
N ALA A 594 23.43 0.33 10.77
CA ALA A 594 22.45 1.40 10.88
C ALA A 594 22.60 2.10 12.24
N GLU A 595 22.73 3.41 12.25
CA GLU A 595 22.75 4.21 13.49
C GLU A 595 21.48 3.99 14.30
N SER A 596 20.32 3.85 13.66
CA SER A 596 19.05 3.56 14.35
C SER A 596 18.99 2.17 14.99
N GLY A 597 19.72 1.20 14.44
CA GLY A 597 19.88 -0.18 14.94
C GLY A 597 21.10 -0.39 15.82
N ARG A 598 21.84 0.67 16.15
CA ARG A 598 23.18 0.63 16.76
C ARG A 598 23.24 -0.11 18.09
N ALA A 599 22.16 -0.08 18.87
CA ALA A 599 22.04 -0.79 20.14
C ALA A 599 22.05 -2.32 20.01
N LEU A 600 21.69 -2.86 18.83
CA LEU A 600 21.66 -4.31 18.59
C LEU A 600 23.04 -4.95 18.72
N ARG A 601 24.13 -4.19 18.59
CA ARG A 601 25.49 -4.70 18.80
C ARG A 601 25.69 -5.35 20.17
N PHE A 602 24.91 -4.96 21.19
CA PHE A 602 25.01 -5.58 22.51
C PHE A 602 24.54 -7.04 22.52
N ILE A 603 23.77 -7.47 21.52
CA ILE A 603 23.43 -8.90 21.32
C ILE A 603 24.70 -9.72 21.08
N ASN A 604 25.72 -9.16 20.43
CA ASN A 604 27.00 -9.83 20.25
C ASN A 604 27.71 -10.15 21.58
N LEU A 605 27.42 -9.43 22.67
CA LEU A 605 27.97 -9.78 23.99
C LEU A 605 27.41 -11.13 24.47
N PHE A 606 26.12 -11.37 24.27
CA PHE A 606 25.48 -12.64 24.61
C PHE A 606 25.94 -13.77 23.68
N LEU A 607 26.11 -13.49 22.38
CA LEU A 607 26.64 -14.47 21.42
C LEU A 607 28.11 -14.82 21.72
N ALA A 608 28.93 -13.83 22.10
CA ALA A 608 30.30 -14.05 22.54
C ALA A 608 30.37 -14.86 23.84
N LEU A 609 29.46 -14.59 24.79
CA LEU A 609 29.34 -15.39 26.01
C LEU A 609 28.95 -16.84 25.69
N ALA A 610 28.00 -17.05 24.77
CA ALA A 610 27.64 -18.39 24.31
C ALA A 610 28.84 -19.11 23.67
N LEU A 611 29.62 -18.42 22.84
CA LEU A 611 30.84 -18.97 22.23
C LEU A 611 31.89 -19.36 23.29
N MET A 612 32.04 -18.54 24.33
CA MET A 612 32.91 -18.83 25.46
C MET A 612 32.46 -20.07 26.23
N ILE A 613 31.14 -20.23 26.45
CA ILE A 613 30.57 -21.43 27.08
C ILE A 613 30.83 -22.66 26.20
N CYS A 614 30.62 -22.57 24.88
CA CYS A 614 30.92 -23.66 23.94
C CYS A 614 32.38 -24.12 24.04
N ALA A 615 33.33 -23.20 24.17
CA ALA A 615 34.75 -23.53 24.31
C ALA A 615 35.09 -24.35 25.56
N PHE A 616 34.29 -24.24 26.64
CA PHE A 616 34.48 -25.02 27.86
C PHE A 616 33.66 -26.32 27.90
N VAL A 617 32.49 -26.34 27.24
CA VAL A 617 31.54 -27.46 27.31
C VAL A 617 31.79 -28.48 26.19
N ILE A 618 32.15 -28.02 24.99
CA ILE A 618 32.33 -28.89 23.82
C ILE A 618 33.79 -29.33 23.74
N PRO A 619 34.08 -30.65 23.70
CA PRO A 619 35.44 -31.13 23.54
C PRO A 619 36.05 -30.69 22.21
N ALA A 620 37.19 -30.01 22.26
CA ALA A 620 37.97 -29.59 21.10
C ALA A 620 39.47 -29.64 21.40
N SER A 621 40.32 -29.50 20.38
CA SER A 621 41.76 -29.40 20.59
C SER A 621 42.12 -28.11 21.34
N THR A 622 43.21 -28.12 22.10
CA THR A 622 43.64 -26.96 22.90
C THR A 622 43.81 -25.69 22.05
N SER A 623 44.30 -25.82 20.82
CA SER A 623 44.43 -24.69 19.89
C SER A 623 43.08 -24.10 19.49
N ILE A 624 42.09 -24.96 19.18
CA ILE A 624 40.73 -24.52 18.83
C ILE A 624 40.07 -23.85 20.04
N THR A 625 40.20 -24.43 21.24
CA THR A 625 39.67 -23.82 22.47
C THR A 625 40.25 -22.43 22.72
N ILE A 626 41.58 -22.28 22.64
CA ILE A 626 42.24 -20.97 22.82
C ILE A 626 41.78 -19.98 21.74
N ALA A 627 41.74 -20.39 20.47
CA ALA A 627 41.28 -19.53 19.38
C ALA A 627 39.83 -19.07 19.58
N THR A 628 38.97 -19.95 20.08
CA THR A 628 37.57 -19.66 20.35
C THR A 628 37.41 -18.67 21.50
N LEU A 629 38.15 -18.86 22.60
CA LEU A 629 38.17 -17.93 23.74
C LEU A 629 38.71 -16.55 23.36
N LEU A 630 39.73 -16.51 22.51
CA LEU A 630 40.27 -15.25 21.97
C LEU A 630 39.24 -14.56 21.07
N ALA A 631 38.60 -15.29 20.17
CA ALA A 631 37.55 -14.74 19.30
C ALA A 631 36.38 -14.19 20.14
N SER A 632 35.90 -14.93 21.15
CA SER A 632 34.83 -14.47 22.03
C SER A 632 35.21 -13.19 22.78
N ALA A 633 36.42 -13.13 23.35
CA ALA A 633 36.89 -11.94 24.06
C ALA A 633 36.99 -10.71 23.13
N LEU A 634 37.50 -10.90 21.91
CA LEU A 634 37.62 -9.85 20.91
C LEU A 634 36.24 -9.35 20.44
N ILE A 635 35.29 -10.24 20.17
CA ILE A 635 33.91 -9.87 19.79
C ILE A 635 33.26 -9.08 20.93
N MET A 636 33.46 -9.52 22.18
CA MET A 636 32.90 -8.85 23.34
C MET A 636 33.46 -7.42 23.48
N ALA A 637 34.79 -7.26 23.40
CA ALA A 637 35.44 -5.96 23.45
C ALA A 637 35.05 -5.04 22.28
N ALA A 638 34.99 -5.59 21.06
CA ALA A 638 34.66 -4.84 19.86
C ALA A 638 33.19 -4.40 19.79
N SER A 639 32.31 -5.03 20.56
CA SER A 639 30.86 -4.70 20.62
C SER A 639 30.52 -3.59 21.62
N ILE A 640 31.45 -3.16 22.47
CA ILE A 640 31.22 -2.10 23.46
C ILE A 640 31.18 -0.69 22.82
N PRO A 641 32.16 -0.29 21.97
CA PRO A 641 32.22 1.06 21.43
C PRO A 641 31.00 1.42 20.58
N LYS A 642 30.46 2.61 20.79
CA LYS A 642 29.32 3.15 20.01
C LYS A 642 29.64 3.36 18.54
N GLY A 643 30.86 3.76 18.23
CA GLY A 643 31.21 4.21 16.88
C GLY A 643 30.61 5.58 16.53
N PRO A 644 30.79 6.04 15.29
CA PRO A 644 30.34 7.36 14.85
C PRO A 644 28.82 7.41 14.70
N VAL A 645 28.21 8.49 15.22
CA VAL A 645 26.79 8.83 15.05
C VAL A 645 26.68 10.31 14.73
N GLN A 646 26.04 10.66 13.61
CA GLN A 646 25.92 12.06 13.16
C GLN A 646 24.48 12.52 12.98
N SER A 647 23.55 11.60 12.72
CA SER A 647 22.16 11.95 12.38
C SER A 647 21.26 11.98 13.61
N GLN A 648 20.12 12.65 13.46
CA GLN A 648 19.07 12.71 14.47
C GLN A 648 17.84 11.92 13.99
N TYR A 649 17.20 11.20 14.91
CA TYR A 649 16.09 10.26 14.64
C TYR A 649 14.84 10.60 15.49
N GLY A 650 14.64 11.88 15.78
CA GLY A 650 13.58 12.36 16.67
C GLY A 650 13.67 11.73 18.06
N ARG A 651 12.55 11.16 18.56
CA ARG A 651 12.49 10.48 19.87
C ARG A 651 13.36 9.21 19.92
N TRP A 652 13.72 8.62 18.77
CA TRP A 652 14.54 7.41 18.70
C TRP A 652 16.02 7.65 18.99
N SER A 653 16.51 8.89 18.89
CA SER A 653 17.92 9.23 19.18
C SER A 653 18.37 8.79 20.58
N ARG A 654 17.43 8.63 21.53
CA ARG A 654 17.70 8.12 22.89
C ARG A 654 18.10 6.64 22.93
N LEU A 655 17.68 5.85 21.94
CA LEU A 655 17.99 4.43 21.80
C LEU A 655 19.27 4.20 20.98
N VAL A 656 19.81 5.24 20.36
CA VAL A 656 21.11 5.19 19.68
C VAL A 656 22.21 5.34 20.72
N VAL A 657 22.55 4.22 21.36
CA VAL A 657 23.60 4.09 22.40
C VAL A 657 24.79 3.30 21.91
#